data_AF-A0A964VKP6-F1
#
_entry.id   AF-A0A964VKP6-F1
#
_cell.length_a   1.000
_cell.length_b   1.000
_cell.length_c   1.000
_cell.angle_alpha   90.00
_cell.angle_beta   90.00
_cell.angle_gamma   90.00
#
_symmetry.space_group_name_H-M   'P 1'
#
loop_
_entity.id
_entity.type
_entity.pdbx_description
1 polymer ?
#
loop_
_entity_poly.entity_id
_entity_poly.type
_entity_poly.pdbx_seq_one_letter_code
_entity_poly.pdbx_strand_id
1 'polypeptide(L)'
;MRPPGEQGDSPAGLRAAQLEQSQATLAGGDPSLQVERDWVDSRWSRTDVGQFLASNIELGGSRIAKGLSIKVGEHDEGVVCFDTGNCVLRAGWGGGFLRFSSARFGLIQTPQIAGQIAFITPEGTGWLGTTNRYSGLHLHGRRVVLEYTVDNVRVLDSPWLEQPDGLSVFTRSLELPPCQRELKLVVAAGAERMTVASDSQQTRAVAGSGPTDLAVAVIGSNVHVTNETGRLTVVFPAHDKPRRVKLLLWAGDKALLPKFVVFEKTAGQPENLSALLTPGPARWLPELTTSGQRGLDTDILAIDALTLPYENPWHALMFLGGVDFTPDGAAYICTIHGDVWRVTGIDDSLRRLRWKRFATGLFQALGLKVRDGQVFVLGRDQITRLHDLDGDGEADFYENFCNLIDTAPGHNYVTCLEKDDIGNFYYVDPRGVHRISSDGRRKDTLATGFRNPNGLGVSSDGKIITVAPQQGEWTPSSALCEIQVGGYYGHGGPKILSGRPLGYNPPLCWIPHSVDNSSGSQVWVPPGRWGPLAGQMLHLLWGRCGLMLTLRDVVDGIPQGAVVPLPGRLLSGPNRGTFNPRDGNLYIAGSSGWQTSAVKEGALHRIRLTGKPVYLPIAWHAQSNGLTLTFTQPLDRATAEDIGSYAVHQWNYQYAAQYGSKDWSVANAGKEGRDEVIVKSARLLPDGKSVFLAVPGLRPVMQMEIKYNLDAADGKSLRSQLWLTLNRLDAERR
;
A
#
# COMPACT_ATOMS: atom_id res chain seq x y z
N MET A 1 -37.41 -61.21 13.64
CA MET A 1 -38.68 -60.69 13.10
C MET A 1 -38.81 -59.23 13.49
N ARG A 2 -38.87 -58.31 12.52
CA ARG A 2 -39.47 -56.96 12.69
C ARG A 2 -41.00 -57.11 12.66
N PRO A 3 -41.84 -56.20 13.23
CA PRO A 3 -41.95 -54.80 12.78
C PRO A 3 -42.42 -53.80 13.90
N PRO A 4 -43.07 -52.66 13.59
CA PRO A 4 -42.54 -51.30 13.41
C PRO A 4 -43.02 -50.32 14.53
N GLY A 5 -42.34 -49.23 14.89
CA GLY A 5 -42.22 -47.96 14.16
C GLY A 5 -43.13 -46.90 14.79
N GLU A 6 -42.56 -45.91 15.50
CA GLU A 6 -43.20 -44.62 15.76
C GLU A 6 -42.17 -43.53 16.09
N GLN A 7 -42.55 -42.31 15.74
CA GLN A 7 -41.73 -41.11 15.52
C GLN A 7 -41.22 -40.45 16.81
N GLY A 8 -40.11 -39.72 16.69
CA GLY A 8 -39.62 -38.80 17.71
C GLY A 8 -38.52 -37.91 17.14
N ASP A 9 -38.91 -36.71 16.69
CA ASP A 9 -38.00 -35.64 16.28
C ASP A 9 -37.12 -35.16 17.46
N SER A 10 -35.81 -35.07 17.23
CA SER A 10 -34.93 -34.18 18.00
C SER A 10 -33.88 -33.56 17.05
N PRO A 11 -33.58 -32.26 17.13
CA PRO A 11 -32.76 -31.57 16.15
C PRO A 11 -31.27 -31.74 16.47
N ALA A 12 -30.68 -32.83 15.98
CA ALA A 12 -29.24 -33.00 15.87
C ALA A 12 -28.83 -32.87 14.39
N GLY A 13 -28.86 -31.64 13.88
CA GLY A 13 -28.50 -31.36 12.50
C GLY A 13 -27.82 -30.01 12.40
N LEU A 14 -26.53 -29.95 12.73
CA LEU A 14 -25.55 -28.94 12.30
C LEU A 14 -24.16 -29.42 12.72
N ARG A 15 -23.69 -30.52 12.11
CA ARG A 15 -22.27 -30.86 12.06
C ARG A 15 -21.91 -31.25 10.63
N ALA A 16 -20.73 -30.78 10.22
CA ALA A 16 -20.05 -31.04 8.96
C ALA A 16 -20.60 -30.32 7.72
N ALA A 17 -20.59 -28.99 7.74
CA ALA A 17 -20.24 -28.28 6.50
C ALA A 17 -18.73 -28.44 6.29
N GLN A 18 -18.36 -29.08 5.18
CA GLN A 18 -16.99 -29.35 4.75
C GLN A 18 -16.16 -28.06 4.76
N LEU A 19 -15.26 -27.95 5.73
CA LEU A 19 -14.10 -27.07 5.68
C LEU A 19 -13.08 -27.76 4.79
N GLU A 20 -13.21 -27.59 3.47
CA GLU A 20 -12.08 -27.82 2.57
C GLU A 20 -11.03 -26.74 2.86
N GLN A 21 -9.86 -27.19 3.31
CA GLN A 21 -8.63 -26.43 3.21
C GLN A 21 -8.35 -26.17 1.72
N SER A 22 -8.76 -25.04 1.17
CA SER A 22 -8.31 -24.60 -0.14
C SER A 22 -6.88 -24.04 -0.02
N GLN A 23 -5.89 -24.93 -0.01
CA GLN A 23 -4.60 -24.56 -0.57
C GLN A 23 -4.82 -24.22 -2.05
N ALA A 24 -4.32 -23.05 -2.46
CA ALA A 24 -4.53 -22.43 -3.75
C ALA A 24 -4.48 -23.40 -4.95
N THR A 25 -5.59 -23.55 -5.66
CA THR A 25 -5.73 -24.38 -6.86
C THR A 25 -4.95 -23.86 -8.09
N LEU A 26 -4.17 -22.77 -7.94
CA LEU A 26 -3.65 -21.96 -9.07
C LEU A 26 -2.18 -21.54 -8.95
N ALA A 27 -1.47 -22.02 -7.95
CA ALA A 27 -0.05 -21.70 -7.78
C ALA A 27 0.73 -21.99 -9.08
N GLY A 28 1.31 -20.95 -9.68
CA GLY A 28 2.12 -21.08 -10.89
C GLY A 28 1.37 -21.14 -12.23
N GLY A 29 0.04 -21.03 -12.24
CA GLY A 29 -0.77 -21.04 -13.47
C GLY A 29 -0.60 -19.79 -14.35
N ASP A 30 -1.05 -19.86 -15.61
CA ASP A 30 -1.07 -18.71 -16.52
C ASP A 30 -2.06 -17.63 -15.99
N PRO A 31 -1.61 -16.39 -15.73
CA PRO A 31 -2.46 -15.29 -15.27
C PRO A 31 -3.70 -15.05 -16.12
N SER A 32 -3.61 -15.34 -17.44
CA SER A 32 -4.70 -15.10 -18.38
C SER A 32 -5.95 -15.96 -18.12
N LEU A 33 -5.81 -17.08 -17.40
CA LEU A 33 -6.87 -18.04 -17.14
C LEU A 33 -7.60 -17.85 -15.80
N GLN A 34 -7.10 -16.96 -14.93
CA GLN A 34 -7.64 -16.75 -13.59
C GLN A 34 -8.93 -15.91 -13.61
N VAL A 35 -9.88 -16.24 -12.73
CA VAL A 35 -11.22 -15.62 -12.64
C VAL A 35 -11.59 -15.27 -11.19
N GLU A 36 -12.61 -14.44 -10.96
CA GLU A 36 -12.91 -13.89 -9.62
C GLU A 36 -13.00 -14.91 -8.47
N ARG A 37 -13.51 -16.12 -8.75
CA ARG A 37 -13.66 -17.19 -7.75
C ARG A 37 -12.34 -17.63 -7.14
N ASP A 38 -11.25 -17.45 -7.88
CA ASP A 38 -9.91 -17.92 -7.56
C ASP A 38 -9.24 -17.15 -6.42
N TRP A 39 -9.82 -15.99 -6.07
CA TRP A 39 -9.29 -15.08 -5.08
C TRP A 39 -10.25 -14.88 -3.89
N VAL A 40 -11.18 -15.81 -3.71
CA VAL A 40 -12.10 -15.83 -2.56
C VAL A 40 -11.42 -16.53 -1.40
N ASP A 41 -11.12 -15.78 -0.34
CA ASP A 41 -10.40 -16.28 0.84
C ASP A 41 -10.80 -15.46 2.09
N SER A 42 -11.26 -16.15 3.12
CA SER A 42 -11.75 -15.55 4.38
C SER A 42 -10.75 -15.58 5.52
N ARG A 43 -9.48 -15.98 5.30
CA ARG A 43 -8.49 -16.13 6.37
C ARG A 43 -8.20 -14.83 7.11
N TRP A 44 -8.36 -13.67 6.47
CA TRP A 44 -8.17 -12.37 7.14
C TRP A 44 -9.11 -12.19 8.34
N SER A 45 -10.31 -12.79 8.31
CA SER A 45 -11.25 -12.77 9.43
C SER A 45 -10.75 -13.50 10.69
N ARG A 46 -9.64 -14.26 10.59
CA ARG A 46 -8.99 -14.94 11.72
C ARG A 46 -7.72 -14.22 12.20
N THR A 47 -7.27 -13.20 11.46
CA THR A 47 -6.07 -12.44 11.81
C THR A 47 -6.32 -11.65 13.09
N ASP A 48 -5.42 -11.77 14.05
CA ASP A 48 -5.37 -10.84 15.17
C ASP A 48 -4.77 -9.52 14.69
N VAL A 49 -5.63 -8.55 14.35
CA VAL A 49 -5.23 -7.22 13.90
C VAL A 49 -4.73 -6.31 15.03
N GLY A 50 -4.74 -6.76 16.29
CA GLY A 50 -4.41 -5.95 17.47
C GLY A 50 -5.59 -5.11 17.98
N GLN A 51 -5.28 -4.01 18.66
CA GLN A 51 -6.28 -3.19 19.36
C GLN A 51 -7.08 -2.27 18.42
N PHE A 52 -6.60 -2.03 17.20
CA PHE A 52 -7.27 -1.17 16.23
C PHE A 52 -7.10 -1.65 14.79
N LEU A 53 -7.95 -1.13 13.90
CA LEU A 53 -7.78 -1.23 12.45
C LEU A 53 -8.17 0.11 11.80
N ALA A 54 -7.28 0.67 11.00
CA ALA A 54 -7.56 1.78 10.11
C ALA A 54 -8.20 1.27 8.81
N SER A 55 -9.37 1.79 8.47
CA SER A 55 -10.11 1.45 7.26
C SER A 55 -11.15 2.51 6.91
N ASN A 56 -11.74 2.41 5.71
CA ASN A 56 -13.04 3.02 5.49
C ASN A 56 -14.08 2.27 6.33
N ILE A 57 -15.13 2.96 6.79
CA ILE A 57 -16.27 2.35 7.49
C ILE A 57 -17.56 2.96 6.94
N GLU A 58 -18.54 2.12 6.64
CA GLU A 58 -19.91 2.56 6.34
C GLU A 58 -20.69 2.67 7.65
N LEU A 59 -21.36 3.81 7.87
CA LEU A 59 -22.10 4.12 9.10
C LEU A 59 -23.33 4.98 8.77
N GLY A 60 -24.53 4.51 9.09
CA GLY A 60 -25.74 5.32 8.99
C GLY A 60 -26.09 5.83 7.59
N GLY A 61 -25.70 5.08 6.54
CA GLY A 61 -25.89 5.48 5.15
C GLY A 61 -24.82 6.42 4.60
N SER A 62 -23.78 6.72 5.38
CA SER A 62 -22.62 7.50 4.96
C SER A 62 -21.31 6.77 5.23
N ARG A 63 -20.20 7.38 4.78
CA ARG A 63 -18.86 6.78 4.86
C ARG A 63 -17.90 7.61 5.68
N ILE A 64 -17.20 6.94 6.60
CA ILE A 64 -16.00 7.45 7.25
C ILE A 64 -14.81 7.04 6.39
N ALA A 65 -14.17 7.99 5.70
CA ALA A 65 -13.07 7.69 4.78
C ALA A 65 -11.75 7.37 5.50
N LYS A 66 -11.54 7.89 6.72
CA LYS A 66 -10.34 7.64 7.53
C LYS A 66 -10.76 7.18 8.93
N GLY A 67 -11.40 6.03 8.97
CA GLY A 67 -11.93 5.44 10.19
C GLY A 67 -10.86 4.64 10.92
N LEU A 68 -10.77 4.83 12.22
CA LEU A 68 -9.95 4.04 13.12
C LEU A 68 -10.88 3.29 14.06
N SER A 69 -11.09 2.00 13.80
CA SER A 69 -11.92 1.14 14.65
C SER A 69 -11.06 0.61 15.79
N ILE A 70 -11.40 0.93 17.03
CA ILE A 70 -10.62 0.65 18.24
C ILE A 70 -11.44 -0.26 19.13
N LYS A 71 -10.91 -1.45 19.46
CA LYS A 71 -11.51 -2.35 20.44
C LYS A 71 -11.38 -1.73 21.84
N VAL A 72 -12.41 -1.86 22.65
CA VAL A 72 -12.49 -1.27 24.00
C VAL A 72 -13.13 -2.24 24.99
N GLY A 73 -12.75 -2.10 26.26
CA GLY A 73 -13.18 -2.97 27.36
C GLY A 73 -12.15 -4.05 27.70
N GLU A 74 -12.27 -4.61 28.89
CA GLU A 74 -11.29 -5.56 29.44
C GLU A 74 -11.10 -6.78 28.53
N HIS A 75 -12.14 -7.21 27.84
CA HIS A 75 -12.17 -8.36 26.95
C HIS A 75 -12.57 -8.03 25.51
N ASP A 76 -12.38 -6.77 25.06
CA ASP A 76 -12.74 -6.28 23.72
C ASP A 76 -14.25 -6.41 23.44
N GLU A 77 -15.06 -6.18 24.46
CA GLU A 77 -16.52 -6.32 24.42
C GLU A 77 -17.18 -5.25 23.54
N GLY A 78 -16.51 -4.12 23.36
CA GLY A 78 -16.97 -2.99 22.55
C GLY A 78 -15.95 -2.54 21.53
N VAL A 79 -16.42 -1.65 20.66
CA VAL A 79 -15.59 -0.98 19.66
C VAL A 79 -16.07 0.46 19.50
N VAL A 80 -15.14 1.36 19.25
CA VAL A 80 -15.45 2.71 18.78
C VAL A 80 -14.82 2.96 17.42
N CYS A 81 -15.42 3.83 16.60
CA CYS A 81 -14.80 4.30 15.36
C CYS A 81 -14.47 5.79 15.48
N PHE A 82 -13.19 6.14 15.38
CA PHE A 82 -12.72 7.51 15.35
C PHE A 82 -12.40 7.95 13.92
N ASP A 83 -12.95 9.08 13.48
CA ASP A 83 -12.63 9.70 12.19
C ASP A 83 -11.40 10.60 12.36
N THR A 84 -10.26 10.15 11.86
CA THR A 84 -8.98 10.87 11.98
C THR A 84 -8.93 12.11 11.09
N GLY A 85 -9.77 12.19 10.05
CA GLY A 85 -9.87 13.38 9.20
C GLY A 85 -10.56 14.55 9.90
N ASN A 86 -11.53 14.26 10.76
CA ASN A 86 -12.36 15.26 11.44
C ASN A 86 -12.11 15.36 12.96
N CYS A 87 -11.25 14.49 13.50
CA CYS A 87 -10.96 14.35 14.93
C CYS A 87 -12.24 14.17 15.77
N VAL A 88 -13.05 13.18 15.41
CA VAL A 88 -14.35 12.91 16.05
C VAL A 88 -14.56 11.41 16.26
N LEU A 89 -15.04 11.02 17.44
CA LEU A 89 -15.52 9.66 17.68
C LEU A 89 -16.94 9.53 17.11
N ARG A 90 -17.07 8.76 16.03
CA ARG A 90 -18.29 8.70 15.20
C ARG A 90 -19.33 7.69 15.68
N ALA A 91 -18.90 6.59 16.28
CA ALA A 91 -19.81 5.58 16.79
C ALA A 91 -19.15 4.71 17.85
N GLY A 92 -19.98 4.09 18.69
CA GLY A 92 -19.62 2.95 19.53
C GLY A 92 -20.62 1.80 19.33
N TRP A 93 -20.13 0.57 19.32
CA TRP A 93 -20.96 -0.64 19.19
C TRP A 93 -20.41 -1.80 20.02
N GLY A 94 -21.29 -2.73 20.39
CA GLY A 94 -20.94 -3.97 21.08
C GLY A 94 -21.34 -5.19 20.26
N GLY A 95 -20.84 -6.37 20.60
CA GLY A 95 -21.21 -7.63 19.93
C GLY A 95 -20.35 -7.98 18.70
N GLY A 96 -19.07 -7.62 18.73
CA GLY A 96 -18.07 -8.02 17.74
C GLY A 96 -17.35 -6.85 17.08
N PHE A 97 -16.16 -7.11 16.54
CA PHE A 97 -15.29 -6.09 15.93
C PHE A 97 -15.81 -5.63 14.55
N LEU A 98 -15.26 -6.22 13.48
CA LEU A 98 -15.61 -5.97 12.09
C LEU A 98 -15.79 -7.30 11.38
N ARG A 99 -16.64 -7.32 10.35
CA ARG A 99 -16.76 -8.44 9.40
C ARG A 99 -16.02 -8.09 8.12
N PHE A 100 -15.16 -9.01 7.68
CA PHE A 100 -14.38 -8.87 6.46
C PHE A 100 -15.00 -9.72 5.35
N SER A 101 -15.01 -9.18 4.13
CA SER A 101 -15.37 -9.96 2.95
C SER A 101 -14.31 -11.01 2.65
N SER A 102 -14.70 -12.12 2.03
CA SER A 102 -13.76 -13.08 1.47
C SER A 102 -13.29 -12.69 0.06
N ALA A 103 -13.98 -11.75 -0.61
CA ALA A 103 -13.62 -11.35 -1.96
C ALA A 103 -12.21 -10.74 -2.00
N ARG A 104 -11.35 -11.26 -2.87
CA ARG A 104 -9.96 -10.81 -3.05
C ARG A 104 -9.18 -10.79 -1.72
N PHE A 105 -9.24 -11.88 -0.95
CA PHE A 105 -8.58 -11.96 0.37
C PHE A 105 -9.03 -10.87 1.35
N GLY A 106 -10.24 -10.34 1.15
CA GLY A 106 -10.83 -9.22 1.88
C GLY A 106 -10.32 -7.83 1.51
N LEU A 107 -9.51 -7.69 0.44
CA LEU A 107 -8.84 -6.44 0.12
C LEU A 107 -9.70 -5.42 -0.63
N ILE A 108 -10.78 -5.84 -1.30
CA ILE A 108 -11.51 -4.94 -2.20
C ILE A 108 -12.77 -4.31 -1.59
N GLN A 109 -13.33 -4.92 -0.55
CA GLN A 109 -14.58 -4.46 0.06
C GLN A 109 -14.32 -3.82 1.43
N THR A 110 -15.06 -2.74 1.71
CA THR A 110 -15.02 -2.06 3.01
C THR A 110 -15.46 -3.02 4.12
N PRO A 111 -14.70 -3.15 5.22
CA PRO A 111 -15.13 -3.89 6.40
C PRO A 111 -16.47 -3.39 6.93
N GLN A 112 -17.30 -4.31 7.43
CA GLN A 112 -18.64 -4.00 7.93
C GLN A 112 -18.69 -4.08 9.45
N ILE A 113 -19.47 -3.22 10.10
CA ILE A 113 -19.70 -3.27 11.55
C ILE A 113 -20.33 -4.63 11.90
N ALA A 114 -19.69 -5.37 12.80
CA ALA A 114 -20.13 -6.71 13.17
C ALA A 114 -21.32 -6.68 14.14
N GLY A 115 -21.31 -5.72 15.07
CA GLY A 115 -22.22 -5.67 16.22
C GLY A 115 -23.35 -4.65 16.10
N GLN A 116 -23.99 -4.39 17.25
CA GLN A 116 -25.09 -3.44 17.38
C GLN A 116 -24.57 -2.07 17.83
N ILE A 117 -24.88 -1.04 17.03
CA ILE A 117 -24.49 0.34 17.32
C ILE A 117 -25.26 0.85 18.55
N ALA A 118 -24.52 1.33 19.55
CA ALA A 118 -25.08 1.95 20.75
C ALA A 118 -25.34 3.45 20.53
N PHE A 119 -24.40 4.16 19.90
CA PHE A 119 -24.56 5.58 19.61
C PHE A 119 -23.86 5.99 18.31
N ILE A 120 -24.31 7.11 17.74
CA ILE A 120 -23.71 7.77 16.59
C ILE A 120 -23.54 9.25 16.91
N THR A 121 -22.38 9.78 16.52
CA THR A 121 -22.09 11.22 16.48
C THR A 121 -22.32 11.74 15.06
N PRO A 122 -23.02 12.88 14.88
CA PRO A 122 -23.27 13.45 13.56
C PRO A 122 -21.99 13.70 12.78
N GLU A 123 -22.13 13.75 11.45
CA GLU A 123 -21.03 14.13 10.58
C GLU A 123 -20.54 15.57 10.82
N GLY A 124 -19.25 15.76 10.52
CA GLY A 124 -18.55 17.03 10.63
C GLY A 124 -17.35 16.94 11.57
N THR A 125 -16.78 18.11 11.85
CA THR A 125 -15.70 18.27 12.83
C THR A 125 -16.17 17.87 14.23
N GLY A 126 -15.30 17.18 14.98
CA GLY A 126 -15.58 16.84 16.38
C GLY A 126 -15.58 18.06 17.29
N TRP A 127 -14.78 19.07 16.96
CA TRP A 127 -14.65 20.30 17.72
C TRP A 127 -15.24 21.47 16.93
N LEU A 128 -16.24 22.14 17.52
CA LEU A 128 -17.00 23.18 16.82
C LEU A 128 -16.21 24.48 16.72
N GLY A 129 -16.16 25.07 15.52
CA GLY A 129 -15.52 26.36 15.28
C GLY A 129 -13.99 26.33 15.38
N THR A 130 -13.37 25.17 15.19
CA THR A 130 -11.91 24.98 15.32
C THR A 130 -11.30 24.33 14.09
N THR A 131 -9.98 24.48 13.96
CA THR A 131 -9.13 23.72 13.03
C THR A 131 -8.50 22.56 13.79
N ASN A 132 -8.67 21.34 13.28
CA ASN A 132 -8.18 20.14 13.95
C ASN A 132 -7.12 19.44 13.11
N ARG A 133 -6.18 18.79 13.78
CA ARG A 133 -5.18 17.94 13.12
C ARG A 133 -4.88 16.71 13.97
N TYR A 134 -5.14 15.54 13.40
CA TYR A 134 -4.73 14.27 13.98
C TYR A 134 -3.19 14.16 13.99
N SER A 135 -2.63 13.74 15.12
CA SER A 135 -1.19 13.63 15.33
C SER A 135 -0.72 12.19 15.46
N GLY A 136 -1.56 11.28 15.93
CA GLY A 136 -1.25 9.86 15.99
C GLY A 136 -2.00 9.14 17.11
N LEU A 137 -1.59 7.90 17.36
CA LEU A 137 -2.07 7.11 18.50
C LEU A 137 -0.92 6.46 19.24
N HIS A 138 -1.08 6.33 20.56
CA HIS A 138 -0.18 5.61 21.45
C HIS A 138 -0.84 4.33 21.96
N LEU A 139 -0.05 3.28 22.13
CA LEU A 139 -0.48 2.01 22.70
C LEU A 139 0.10 1.81 24.10
N HIS A 140 -0.78 1.52 25.06
CA HIS A 140 -0.40 1.14 26.42
C HIS A 140 -1.21 -0.09 26.85
N GLY A 141 -0.62 -1.28 26.69
CA GLY A 141 -1.36 -2.54 26.84
C GLY A 141 -2.53 -2.60 25.86
N ARG A 142 -3.76 -2.63 26.40
CA ARG A 142 -5.02 -2.63 25.62
C ARG A 142 -5.61 -1.22 25.43
N ARG A 143 -5.03 -0.20 26.06
CA ARG A 143 -5.48 1.19 25.93
C ARG A 143 -4.89 1.79 24.66
N VAL A 144 -5.73 2.51 23.92
CA VAL A 144 -5.32 3.40 22.82
C VAL A 144 -5.52 4.83 23.28
N VAL A 145 -4.47 5.65 23.21
CA VAL A 145 -4.56 7.09 23.46
C VAL A 145 -4.37 7.82 22.14
N LEU A 146 -5.44 8.44 21.66
CA LEU A 146 -5.42 9.28 20.46
C LEU A 146 -4.82 10.63 20.83
N GLU A 147 -3.98 11.16 19.93
CA GLU A 147 -3.38 12.47 20.06
C GLU A 147 -3.72 13.32 18.84
N TYR A 148 -4.21 14.54 19.09
CA TYR A 148 -4.52 15.52 18.05
C TYR A 148 -4.46 16.95 18.60
N THR A 149 -4.50 17.94 17.71
CA THR A 149 -4.55 19.36 18.09
C THR A 149 -5.86 20.01 17.66
N VAL A 150 -6.37 20.93 18.49
CA VAL A 150 -7.58 21.74 18.27
C VAL A 150 -7.21 23.23 18.40
N ASP A 151 -7.09 23.94 17.28
CA ASP A 151 -6.37 25.23 17.13
C ASP A 151 -5.07 25.27 17.97
N ASN A 152 -4.19 24.30 17.73
CA ASN A 152 -2.89 24.12 18.40
C ASN A 152 -2.94 23.71 19.88
N VAL A 153 -4.12 23.55 20.48
CA VAL A 153 -4.25 22.93 21.82
C VAL A 153 -4.15 21.42 21.66
N ARG A 154 -3.15 20.79 22.27
CA ARG A 154 -2.99 19.33 22.29
C ARG A 154 -4.15 18.70 23.07
N VAL A 155 -4.73 17.63 22.54
CA VAL A 155 -5.77 16.83 23.21
C VAL A 155 -5.32 15.38 23.20
N LEU A 156 -5.37 14.76 24.39
CA LEU A 156 -5.30 13.31 24.53
C LEU A 156 -6.72 12.77 24.74
N ASP A 157 -7.08 11.71 24.02
CA ASP A 157 -8.43 11.14 24.01
C ASP A 157 -8.34 9.61 24.00
N SER A 158 -8.84 8.97 25.05
CA SER A 158 -8.80 7.51 25.17
C SER A 158 -10.20 6.94 25.41
N PRO A 159 -10.76 6.20 24.43
CA PRO A 159 -12.04 5.54 24.59
C PRO A 159 -11.93 4.25 25.40
N TRP A 160 -13.00 3.86 26.10
CA TRP A 160 -13.13 2.58 26.79
C TRP A 160 -14.58 2.09 26.82
N LEU A 161 -14.80 0.91 27.39
CA LEU A 161 -16.11 0.37 27.71
C LEU A 161 -16.08 -0.17 29.15
N GLU A 162 -17.04 0.28 29.96
CA GLU A 162 -17.26 -0.22 31.31
C GLU A 162 -18.63 -0.92 31.38
N GLN A 163 -18.70 -2.03 32.13
CA GLN A 163 -19.91 -2.85 32.23
C GLN A 163 -20.47 -2.97 33.67
N PRO A 164 -20.88 -1.84 34.29
CA PRO A 164 -21.43 -1.83 35.64
C PRO A 164 -22.85 -2.41 35.66
N ASP A 165 -23.14 -3.33 36.58
CA ASP A 165 -24.49 -3.88 36.83
C ASP A 165 -25.26 -4.34 35.56
N GLY A 166 -24.53 -4.88 34.58
CA GLY A 166 -25.05 -5.36 33.31
C GLY A 166 -25.32 -4.27 32.27
N LEU A 167 -24.95 -3.02 32.53
CA LEU A 167 -24.95 -1.95 31.52
C LEU A 167 -23.74 -2.08 30.60
N SER A 168 -23.80 -1.44 29.44
CA SER A 168 -22.63 -1.20 28.58
C SER A 168 -22.49 0.31 28.41
N VAL A 169 -21.53 0.90 29.12
CA VAL A 169 -21.30 2.33 29.17
C VAL A 169 -19.97 2.62 28.48
N PHE A 170 -20.03 3.22 27.29
CA PHE A 170 -18.83 3.68 26.62
C PHE A 170 -18.28 4.88 27.35
N THR A 171 -16.98 4.87 27.63
CA THR A 171 -16.34 5.97 28.33
C THR A 171 -15.27 6.60 27.45
N ARG A 172 -15.01 7.90 27.67
CA ARG A 172 -13.90 8.61 27.03
C ARG A 172 -13.20 9.46 28.06
N SER A 173 -11.93 9.18 28.29
CA SER A 173 -11.06 10.06 29.06
C SER A 173 -10.48 11.10 28.11
N LEU A 174 -10.46 12.36 28.53
CA LEU A 174 -9.89 13.49 27.80
C LEU A 174 -8.91 14.23 28.71
N GLU A 175 -7.75 14.58 28.18
CA GLU A 175 -6.77 15.44 28.86
C GLU A 175 -6.33 16.59 27.96
N LEU A 176 -6.48 17.81 28.46
CA LEU A 176 -6.12 19.06 27.78
C LEU A 176 -5.15 19.86 28.64
N PRO A 177 -4.12 20.51 28.05
CA PRO A 177 -3.29 21.48 28.75
C PRO A 177 -4.10 22.77 29.04
N PRO A 178 -3.56 23.72 29.82
CA PRO A 178 -4.17 25.03 30.00
C PRO A 178 -4.59 25.67 28.67
N CYS A 179 -5.80 26.22 28.62
CA CYS A 179 -6.41 26.79 27.42
C CYS A 179 -7.17 28.06 27.79
N GLN A 180 -6.84 29.19 27.15
CA GLN A 180 -7.43 30.50 27.46
C GLN A 180 -8.74 30.79 26.71
N ARG A 181 -9.34 29.77 26.07
CA ARG A 181 -10.58 29.90 25.33
C ARG A 181 -11.51 28.72 25.59
N GLU A 182 -12.78 28.93 25.30
CA GLU A 182 -13.77 27.86 25.32
C GLU A 182 -13.58 26.90 24.14
N LEU A 183 -13.71 25.60 24.38
CA LEU A 183 -13.75 24.55 23.37
C LEU A 183 -15.06 23.77 23.48
N LYS A 184 -15.57 23.28 22.35
CA LYS A 184 -16.84 22.57 22.27
C LYS A 184 -16.68 21.27 21.50
N LEU A 185 -16.85 20.14 22.17
CA LEU A 185 -16.75 18.80 21.59
C LEU A 185 -18.14 18.21 21.35
N VAL A 186 -18.43 17.81 20.12
CA VAL A 186 -19.64 17.05 19.78
C VAL A 186 -19.44 15.59 20.19
N VAL A 187 -20.36 15.04 21.00
CA VAL A 187 -20.22 13.69 21.56
C VAL A 187 -21.30 12.72 21.13
N ALA A 188 -22.48 13.20 20.71
CA ALA A 188 -23.53 12.37 20.13
C ALA A 188 -24.57 13.21 19.39
N ALA A 189 -25.44 12.54 18.62
CA ALA A 189 -26.65 13.17 18.11
C ALA A 189 -27.57 13.51 19.29
N GLY A 190 -28.12 14.73 19.30
CA GLY A 190 -29.10 15.15 20.30
C GLY A 190 -30.52 14.73 19.90
N ALA A 191 -31.48 15.04 20.77
CA ALA A 191 -32.91 15.00 20.48
C ALA A 191 -33.53 16.38 20.75
N GLU A 192 -34.69 16.67 20.15
CA GLU A 192 -35.42 17.92 20.41
C GLU A 192 -35.78 18.10 21.88
N ARG A 193 -36.08 16.98 22.58
CA ARG A 193 -36.30 16.96 24.02
C ARG A 193 -35.08 16.40 24.74
N MET A 194 -34.48 17.25 25.56
CA MET A 194 -33.35 16.91 26.42
C MET A 194 -33.66 17.34 27.85
N THR A 195 -33.24 16.52 28.81
CA THR A 195 -33.21 16.90 30.23
C THR A 195 -31.76 16.99 30.67
N VAL A 196 -31.34 18.18 31.12
CA VAL A 196 -30.01 18.41 31.70
C VAL A 196 -30.15 18.43 33.21
N ALA A 197 -29.32 17.67 33.90
CA ALA A 197 -29.16 17.68 35.34
C ALA A 197 -27.70 18.00 35.66
N SER A 198 -27.46 18.95 36.56
CA SER A 198 -26.13 19.35 36.99
C SER A 198 -26.04 19.31 38.52
N ASP A 199 -24.88 18.91 39.01
CA ASP A 199 -24.43 19.19 40.38
C ASP A 199 -23.05 19.88 40.35
N SER A 200 -22.38 20.02 41.50
CA SER A 200 -21.11 20.74 41.59
C SER A 200 -19.93 20.05 40.91
N GLN A 201 -20.04 18.77 40.56
CA GLN A 201 -18.96 17.95 40.01
C GLN A 201 -19.30 17.30 38.66
N GLN A 202 -20.59 17.19 38.34
CA GLN A 202 -21.07 16.45 37.18
C GLN A 202 -22.20 17.17 36.44
N THR A 203 -22.23 16.99 35.12
CA THR A 203 -23.41 17.34 34.31
C THR A 203 -23.83 16.13 33.49
N ARG A 204 -25.11 15.79 33.53
CA ARG A 204 -25.74 14.77 32.68
C ARG A 204 -26.77 15.41 31.76
N ALA A 205 -26.75 14.99 30.51
CA ALA A 205 -27.85 15.19 29.57
C ALA A 205 -28.47 13.84 29.22
N VAL A 206 -29.80 13.78 29.21
CA VAL A 206 -30.57 12.64 28.72
C VAL A 206 -31.42 13.09 27.55
N ALA A 207 -31.28 12.41 26.42
CA ALA A 207 -32.01 12.67 25.18
C ALA A 207 -32.76 11.39 24.77
N GLY A 208 -34.08 11.47 24.60
CA GLY A 208 -34.90 10.33 24.22
C GLY A 208 -36.36 10.70 23.98
N SER A 209 -36.97 10.08 22.96
CA SER A 209 -38.39 10.27 22.60
C SER A 209 -39.18 8.96 22.53
N GLY A 210 -38.54 7.82 22.85
CA GLY A 210 -39.11 6.47 22.73
C GLY A 210 -38.74 5.55 23.91
N PRO A 211 -38.68 4.22 23.70
CA PRO A 211 -38.36 3.24 24.75
C PRO A 211 -36.87 3.24 25.13
N THR A 212 -36.01 3.81 24.28
CA THR A 212 -34.58 3.96 24.55
C THR A 212 -34.24 5.41 24.87
N ASP A 213 -33.33 5.58 25.83
CA ASP A 213 -32.69 6.87 26.12
C ASP A 213 -31.21 6.80 25.72
N LEU A 214 -30.68 7.94 25.27
CA LEU A 214 -29.25 8.22 25.22
C LEU A 214 -28.92 9.15 26.39
N ALA A 215 -28.10 8.67 27.31
CA ALA A 215 -27.56 9.47 28.41
C ALA A 215 -26.07 9.76 28.17
N VAL A 216 -25.70 11.03 28.34
CA VAL A 216 -24.31 11.48 28.36
C VAL A 216 -24.04 12.17 29.68
N ALA A 217 -23.09 11.67 30.45
CA ALA A 217 -22.61 12.31 31.66
C ALA A 217 -21.15 12.74 31.52
N VAL A 218 -20.82 13.85 32.17
CA VAL A 218 -19.47 14.44 32.20
C VAL A 218 -19.03 14.52 33.65
N ILE A 219 -17.88 13.91 33.93
CA ILE A 219 -17.22 13.94 35.24
C ILE A 219 -15.95 14.78 35.09
N GLY A 220 -15.87 15.85 35.87
CA GLY A 220 -14.74 16.77 35.88
C GLY A 220 -15.16 18.18 36.23
N SER A 221 -14.29 18.91 36.92
CA SER A 221 -14.60 20.26 37.42
C SER A 221 -14.83 21.25 36.27
N ASN A 222 -15.95 21.99 36.35
CA ASN A 222 -16.27 23.11 35.45
C ASN A 222 -16.32 22.72 33.95
N VAL A 223 -16.95 21.59 33.65
CA VAL A 223 -17.27 21.11 32.29
C VAL A 223 -18.73 20.66 32.29
N HIS A 224 -19.47 21.01 31.25
CA HIS A 224 -20.91 20.72 31.18
C HIS A 224 -21.33 20.27 29.79
N VAL A 225 -22.45 19.56 29.70
CA VAL A 225 -23.05 19.12 28.44
C VAL A 225 -24.28 19.96 28.11
N THR A 226 -24.41 20.36 26.85
CA THR A 226 -25.49 21.19 26.30
C THR A 226 -26.08 20.55 25.04
N ASN A 227 -27.25 21.05 24.62
CA ASN A 227 -27.82 20.78 23.30
C ASN A 227 -27.63 21.99 22.40
N GLU A 228 -26.67 21.94 21.49
CA GLU A 228 -26.48 23.00 20.50
C GLU A 228 -26.94 22.48 19.15
N THR A 229 -28.02 23.05 18.61
CA THR A 229 -28.53 22.71 17.26
C THR A 229 -28.86 21.22 17.06
N GLY A 230 -29.40 20.55 18.08
CA GLY A 230 -29.73 19.12 18.00
C GLY A 230 -28.50 18.21 18.13
N ARG A 231 -27.40 18.71 18.68
CA ARG A 231 -26.17 17.95 18.97
C ARG A 231 -25.86 18.02 20.46
N LEU A 232 -25.53 16.88 21.05
CA LEU A 232 -24.98 16.81 22.40
C LEU A 232 -23.54 17.29 22.34
N THR A 233 -23.27 18.40 23.03
CA THR A 233 -21.97 19.10 23.01
C THR A 233 -21.44 19.23 24.41
N VAL A 234 -20.17 18.87 24.63
CA VAL A 234 -19.45 19.11 25.88
C VAL A 234 -18.68 20.41 25.76
N VAL A 235 -18.95 21.34 26.68
CA VAL A 235 -18.33 22.66 26.71
C VAL A 235 -17.20 22.66 27.74
N PHE A 236 -16.01 23.02 27.28
CA PHE A 236 -14.80 23.18 28.08
C PHE A 236 -14.48 24.67 28.18
N PRO A 237 -14.84 25.35 29.29
CA PRO A 237 -14.46 26.73 29.52
C PRO A 237 -12.94 26.91 29.57
N ALA A 238 -12.51 28.17 29.43
CA ALA A 238 -11.11 28.55 29.62
C ALA A 238 -10.58 28.12 31.01
N HIS A 239 -9.31 27.77 31.05
CA HIS A 239 -8.66 27.21 32.23
C HIS A 239 -7.13 27.39 32.23
N ASP A 240 -6.59 27.55 33.43
CA ASP A 240 -5.18 27.86 33.72
C ASP A 240 -4.33 26.63 34.10
N LYS A 241 -4.98 25.49 34.39
CA LYS A 241 -4.35 24.21 34.78
C LYS A 241 -4.81 23.08 33.86
N PRO A 242 -3.99 22.03 33.63
CA PRO A 242 -4.42 20.87 32.86
C PRO A 242 -5.77 20.35 33.31
N ARG A 243 -6.64 20.04 32.35
CA ARG A 243 -8.01 19.59 32.58
C ARG A 243 -8.16 18.14 32.14
N ARG A 244 -8.67 17.32 33.06
CA ARG A 244 -9.04 15.94 32.78
C ARG A 244 -10.54 15.77 32.93
N VAL A 245 -11.14 15.06 32.00
CA VAL A 245 -12.58 14.82 31.94
C VAL A 245 -12.84 13.37 31.60
N LYS A 246 -13.84 12.76 32.23
CA LYS A 246 -14.37 11.46 31.85
C LYS A 246 -15.79 11.64 31.34
N LEU A 247 -16.03 11.23 30.11
CA LEU A 247 -17.34 11.18 29.49
C LEU A 247 -17.90 9.78 29.66
N LEU A 248 -19.18 9.67 29.99
CA LEU A 248 -19.94 8.43 30.01
C LEU A 248 -21.05 8.53 28.97
N LEU A 249 -21.12 7.57 28.04
CA LEU A 249 -22.12 7.49 27.00
C LEU A 249 -22.84 6.14 27.12
N TRP A 250 -24.13 6.20 27.39
CA TRP A 250 -24.98 5.02 27.51
C TRP A 250 -26.23 5.19 26.66
N ALA A 251 -26.57 4.16 25.89
CA ALA A 251 -27.83 4.06 25.19
C ALA A 251 -28.50 2.74 25.56
N GLY A 252 -29.77 2.78 25.96
CA GLY A 252 -30.48 1.58 26.36
C GLY A 252 -31.92 1.85 26.77
N ASP A 253 -32.59 0.81 27.26
CA ASP A 253 -33.97 0.88 27.75
C ASP A 253 -34.08 1.92 28.88
N LYS A 254 -35.04 2.85 28.76
CA LYS A 254 -35.32 3.91 29.73
C LYS A 254 -35.49 3.36 31.17
N ALA A 255 -35.99 2.14 31.34
CA ALA A 255 -36.13 1.49 32.64
C ALA A 255 -34.78 1.25 33.35
N LEU A 256 -33.68 1.22 32.61
CA LEU A 256 -32.32 1.03 33.13
C LEU A 256 -31.58 2.34 33.41
N LEU A 257 -32.14 3.51 33.05
CA LEU A 257 -31.55 4.82 33.33
C LEU A 257 -31.21 5.02 34.82
N PRO A 258 -32.02 4.58 35.81
CA PRO A 258 -31.65 4.68 37.23
C PRO A 258 -30.34 3.97 37.57
N LYS A 259 -30.02 2.84 36.93
CA LYS A 259 -28.74 2.14 37.11
C LYS A 259 -27.57 2.97 36.57
N PHE A 260 -27.75 3.61 35.41
CA PHE A 260 -26.76 4.54 34.87
C PHE A 260 -26.51 5.73 35.80
N VAL A 261 -27.57 6.29 36.39
CA VAL A 261 -27.48 7.40 37.37
C VAL A 261 -26.78 6.97 38.68
N VAL A 262 -26.85 5.70 39.05
CA VAL A 262 -26.05 5.17 40.17
C VAL A 262 -24.59 5.04 39.77
N PHE A 263 -24.33 4.52 38.56
CA PHE A 263 -22.97 4.35 38.06
C PHE A 263 -22.24 5.67 37.86
N GLU A 264 -22.84 6.70 37.26
CA GLU A 264 -22.17 8.00 37.05
C GLU A 264 -21.62 8.62 38.35
N LYS A 265 -22.29 8.38 39.50
CA LYS A 265 -21.90 8.91 40.81
C LYS A 265 -20.74 8.14 41.44
N THR A 266 -20.55 6.90 41.01
CA THR A 266 -19.54 5.96 41.53
C THR A 266 -18.42 5.69 40.52
N ALA A 267 -18.57 6.16 39.28
CA ALA A 267 -17.58 6.03 38.24
C ALA A 267 -16.24 6.67 38.66
N GLY A 268 -15.15 6.00 38.29
CA GLY A 268 -13.81 6.46 38.61
C GLY A 268 -13.50 7.87 38.10
N GLN A 269 -12.58 8.54 38.79
CA GLN A 269 -12.12 9.88 38.41
C GLN A 269 -11.47 9.89 37.02
N PRO A 270 -11.45 11.04 36.32
CA PRO A 270 -10.77 11.18 35.03
C PRO A 270 -9.31 10.70 35.07
N GLU A 271 -8.94 9.84 34.11
CA GLU A 271 -7.60 9.24 34.02
C GLU A 271 -6.52 10.27 33.66
N ASN A 272 -5.28 10.01 34.10
CA ASN A 272 -4.10 10.73 33.62
C ASN A 272 -3.60 10.11 32.32
N LEU A 273 -4.04 10.64 31.18
CA LEU A 273 -3.68 10.09 29.86
C LEU A 273 -2.22 10.36 29.52
N SER A 274 -1.61 11.42 30.06
CA SER A 274 -0.17 11.65 29.88
C SER A 274 0.67 10.51 30.47
N ALA A 275 0.20 9.83 31.51
CA ALA A 275 0.87 8.66 32.07
C ALA A 275 0.72 7.40 31.20
N LEU A 276 -0.24 7.37 30.28
CA LEU A 276 -0.45 6.27 29.33
C LEU A 276 0.30 6.47 28.01
N LEU A 277 1.09 7.54 27.87
CA LEU A 277 1.99 7.74 26.74
C LEU A 277 3.29 6.93 26.86
N THR A 278 3.59 6.40 28.04
CA THR A 278 4.69 5.47 28.22
C THR A 278 4.29 4.10 27.65
N PRO A 279 5.17 3.42 26.91
CA PRO A 279 4.90 2.08 26.39
C PRO A 279 4.40 1.10 27.45
N GLY A 280 3.50 0.22 27.04
CA GLY A 280 3.13 -0.95 27.82
C GLY A 280 4.06 -2.13 27.50
N PRO A 281 3.89 -3.29 28.14
CA PRO A 281 4.67 -4.49 27.81
C PRO A 281 4.48 -4.95 26.36
N ALA A 282 5.53 -5.56 25.79
CA ALA A 282 5.52 -6.23 24.49
C ALA A 282 4.30 -7.13 24.28
N ARG A 283 3.62 -6.98 23.14
CA ARG A 283 2.37 -7.70 22.81
C ARG A 283 2.61 -8.89 21.86
N TRP A 284 3.63 -8.79 21.02
CA TRP A 284 3.92 -9.72 19.93
C TRP A 284 5.07 -10.66 20.30
N LEU A 285 4.81 -11.54 21.27
CA LEU A 285 5.75 -12.58 21.70
C LEU A 285 5.21 -14.00 21.38
N PRO A 286 6.09 -14.97 21.11
CA PRO A 286 7.55 -14.85 21.00
C PRO A 286 8.00 -14.30 19.62
N GLU A 287 9.27 -13.90 19.53
CA GLU A 287 9.93 -13.73 18.23
C GLU A 287 9.97 -15.06 17.46
N LEU A 288 9.67 -15.04 16.17
CA LEU A 288 9.63 -16.23 15.33
C LEU A 288 10.97 -16.44 14.63
N THR A 289 11.35 -17.70 14.37
CA THR A 289 12.58 -18.03 13.64
C THR A 289 12.26 -18.82 12.38
N THR A 290 12.90 -18.45 11.27
CA THR A 290 12.89 -19.23 10.02
C THR A 290 14.31 -19.35 9.47
N SER A 291 14.50 -20.10 8.38
CA SER A 291 15.75 -20.18 7.63
C SER A 291 15.47 -19.90 6.16
N GLY A 292 16.31 -19.14 5.48
CA GLY A 292 16.22 -18.93 4.05
C GLY A 292 16.86 -20.05 3.23
N GLN A 293 16.67 -19.96 1.91
CA GLN A 293 17.22 -20.85 0.91
C GLN A 293 18.09 -20.01 -0.03
N ARG A 294 19.39 -20.30 -0.06
CA ARG A 294 20.32 -19.61 -0.96
C ARG A 294 20.16 -20.17 -2.39
N GLY A 295 20.03 -19.27 -3.36
CA GLY A 295 20.04 -19.61 -4.77
C GLY A 295 21.41 -20.08 -5.23
N LEU A 296 21.44 -20.91 -6.27
CA LEU A 296 22.68 -21.36 -6.88
C LEU A 296 23.33 -20.21 -7.66
N ASP A 297 24.65 -20.13 -7.57
CA ASP A 297 25.44 -19.16 -8.35
C ASP A 297 25.70 -19.73 -9.76
N THR A 298 24.66 -20.19 -10.46
CA THR A 298 24.75 -20.85 -11.78
C THR A 298 24.63 -19.88 -12.96
N ASP A 299 24.04 -18.71 -12.77
CA ASP A 299 23.88 -17.67 -13.80
C ASP A 299 24.36 -16.30 -13.27
N ILE A 300 24.21 -15.21 -14.04
CA ILE A 300 24.60 -13.84 -13.66
C ILE A 300 23.92 -13.36 -12.38
N LEU A 301 22.68 -13.82 -12.14
CA LEU A 301 21.91 -13.53 -10.94
C LEU A 301 21.67 -14.83 -10.17
N ALA A 302 21.75 -14.75 -8.84
CA ALA A 302 21.25 -15.76 -7.93
C ALA A 302 20.11 -15.17 -7.10
N ILE A 303 19.06 -15.96 -6.90
CA ILE A 303 17.86 -15.56 -6.17
C ILE A 303 17.76 -16.42 -4.92
N ASP A 304 17.97 -15.80 -3.76
CA ASP A 304 17.76 -16.43 -2.47
C ASP A 304 16.31 -16.15 -2.01
N ALA A 305 15.69 -17.12 -1.34
CA ALA A 305 14.37 -16.96 -0.72
C ALA A 305 14.53 -16.85 0.80
N LEU A 306 14.08 -15.74 1.38
CA LEU A 306 14.00 -15.57 2.83
C LEU A 306 12.63 -16.10 3.28
N THR A 307 12.60 -17.27 3.90
CA THR A 307 11.35 -17.97 4.22
C THR A 307 10.53 -17.17 5.24
N LEU A 308 9.27 -16.90 4.90
CA LEU A 308 8.32 -16.17 5.73
C LEU A 308 7.70 -17.10 6.79
N PRO A 309 7.33 -16.58 7.98
CA PRO A 309 6.50 -17.29 8.94
C PRO A 309 5.02 -17.31 8.49
N TYR A 310 4.72 -18.05 7.41
CA TYR A 310 3.35 -18.17 6.86
C TYR A 310 2.36 -18.67 7.91
N GLU A 311 2.79 -19.62 8.73
CA GLU A 311 2.10 -19.99 9.96
C GLU A 311 2.70 -19.20 11.11
N ASN A 312 1.90 -18.34 11.71
CA ASN A 312 2.28 -17.52 12.86
C ASN A 312 1.13 -17.45 13.88
N PRO A 313 1.43 -17.18 15.16
CA PRO A 313 0.43 -17.20 16.25
C PRO A 313 -0.73 -16.22 16.07
N TRP A 314 -0.53 -15.17 15.27
CA TRP A 314 -1.50 -14.10 15.07
C TRP A 314 -2.33 -14.28 13.79
N HIS A 315 -2.12 -15.37 13.06
CA HIS A 315 -2.73 -15.63 11.76
C HIS A 315 -2.59 -14.45 10.78
N ALA A 316 -1.50 -13.68 10.90
CA ALA A 316 -1.20 -12.57 10.03
C ALA A 316 -0.91 -13.11 8.62
N LEU A 317 -1.51 -12.47 7.61
CA LEU A 317 -1.35 -12.88 6.22
C LEU A 317 -0.10 -12.24 5.62
N MET A 318 0.80 -13.07 5.11
CA MET A 318 2.14 -12.65 4.68
C MET A 318 2.17 -12.09 3.25
N PHE A 319 1.14 -11.38 2.81
CA PHE A 319 1.10 -10.72 1.50
C PHE A 319 1.97 -9.46 1.55
N LEU A 320 3.25 -9.57 1.21
CA LEU A 320 4.20 -8.46 1.40
C LEU A 320 3.95 -7.30 0.42
N GLY A 321 3.92 -6.08 0.95
CA GLY A 321 3.68 -4.83 0.22
C GLY A 321 4.88 -3.89 0.11
N GLY A 322 5.94 -4.11 0.88
CA GLY A 322 7.12 -3.25 0.91
C GLY A 322 8.25 -3.81 1.78
N VAL A 323 9.50 -3.43 1.49
CA VAL A 323 10.69 -3.76 2.28
C VAL A 323 11.67 -2.59 2.25
N ASP A 324 12.27 -2.28 3.40
CA ASP A 324 13.43 -1.38 3.48
C ASP A 324 14.31 -1.69 4.70
N PHE A 325 15.51 -1.11 4.76
CA PHE A 325 16.52 -1.45 5.76
C PHE A 325 16.89 -0.26 6.64
N THR A 326 17.04 -0.53 7.93
CA THR A 326 17.76 0.37 8.84
C THR A 326 19.28 0.22 8.67
N PRO A 327 20.08 1.25 9.05
CA PRO A 327 21.54 1.21 8.87
C PRO A 327 22.26 0.05 9.57
N ASP A 328 21.67 -0.51 10.63
CA ASP A 328 22.17 -1.69 11.35
C ASP A 328 21.94 -3.01 10.57
N GLY A 329 21.22 -2.97 9.46
CA GLY A 329 20.93 -4.10 8.58
C GLY A 329 19.67 -4.88 8.96
N ALA A 330 18.84 -4.41 9.89
CA ALA A 330 17.50 -4.96 10.08
C ALA A 330 16.60 -4.58 8.89
N ALA A 331 15.81 -5.52 8.40
CA ALA A 331 14.79 -5.26 7.40
C ALA A 331 13.45 -4.97 8.09
N TYR A 332 12.71 -4.01 7.57
CA TYR A 332 11.30 -3.79 7.90
C TYR A 332 10.44 -4.08 6.68
N ILE A 333 9.35 -4.81 6.89
CA ILE A 333 8.53 -5.35 5.81
C ILE A 333 7.07 -5.12 6.14
N CYS A 334 6.30 -4.48 5.26
CA CYS A 334 4.86 -4.33 5.44
C CYS A 334 4.07 -5.39 4.69
N THR A 335 2.86 -5.70 5.16
CA THR A 335 1.88 -6.55 4.46
C THR A 335 0.69 -5.73 3.95
N ILE A 336 0.07 -6.16 2.86
CA ILE A 336 -1.14 -5.54 2.31
C ILE A 336 -2.28 -5.55 3.34
N HIS A 337 -2.27 -6.45 4.32
CA HIS A 337 -3.29 -6.52 5.37
C HIS A 337 -3.03 -5.60 6.58
N GLY A 338 -1.93 -4.85 6.58
CA GLY A 338 -1.68 -3.78 7.55
C GLY A 338 -0.63 -4.08 8.62
N ASP A 339 0.14 -5.16 8.47
CA ASP A 339 1.23 -5.51 9.39
C ASP A 339 2.55 -4.86 8.98
N VAL A 340 3.45 -4.74 9.95
CA VAL A 340 4.88 -4.51 9.74
C VAL A 340 5.67 -5.52 10.55
N TRP A 341 6.69 -6.10 9.94
CA TRP A 341 7.59 -7.06 10.55
C TRP A 341 9.01 -6.54 10.52
N ARG A 342 9.71 -6.66 11.64
CA ARG A 342 11.16 -6.46 11.73
C ARG A 342 11.85 -7.82 11.55
N VAL A 343 12.84 -7.87 10.67
CA VAL A 343 13.62 -9.08 10.37
C VAL A 343 15.10 -8.83 10.64
N THR A 344 15.69 -9.68 11.47
CA THR A 344 17.13 -9.65 11.76
C THR A 344 17.78 -11.01 11.48
N GLY A 345 19.12 -11.06 11.52
CA GLY A 345 19.87 -12.28 11.19
C GLY A 345 19.98 -12.55 9.68
N ILE A 346 19.77 -11.53 8.85
CA ILE A 346 19.99 -11.62 7.40
C ILE A 346 21.50 -11.57 7.15
N ASP A 347 22.08 -12.72 6.83
CA ASP A 347 23.48 -12.89 6.47
C ASP A 347 23.63 -13.75 5.20
N ASP A 348 24.86 -14.06 4.78
CA ASP A 348 25.11 -14.85 3.58
C ASP A 348 24.60 -16.30 3.70
N SER A 349 24.54 -16.84 4.91
CA SER A 349 24.13 -18.22 5.18
C SER A 349 22.61 -18.40 5.18
N LEU A 350 21.87 -17.34 5.55
CA LEU A 350 20.43 -17.33 5.79
C LEU A 350 19.94 -18.42 6.76
N ARG A 351 20.81 -18.95 7.62
CA ARG A 351 20.47 -20.09 8.50
C ARG A 351 19.46 -19.74 9.59
N ARG A 352 19.41 -18.48 10.03
CA ARG A 352 18.58 -18.05 11.16
C ARG A 352 18.06 -16.63 10.98
N LEU A 353 16.90 -16.52 10.34
CA LEU A 353 16.12 -15.30 10.24
C LEU A 353 15.23 -15.18 11.48
N ARG A 354 15.20 -13.99 12.09
CA ARG A 354 14.38 -13.71 13.27
C ARG A 354 13.34 -12.65 12.93
N TRP A 355 12.07 -12.96 13.17
CA TRP A 355 10.90 -12.17 12.80
C TRP A 355 10.18 -11.70 14.05
N LYS A 356 10.09 -10.38 14.23
CA LYS A 356 9.30 -9.74 15.26
C LYS A 356 8.20 -8.94 14.58
N ARG A 357 6.93 -9.21 14.93
CA ARG A 357 5.82 -8.37 14.48
C ARG A 357 5.99 -7.01 15.15
N PHE A 358 6.19 -5.98 14.35
CA PHE A 358 6.54 -4.64 14.81
C PHE A 358 5.29 -3.77 14.95
N ALA A 359 4.38 -3.83 13.97
CA ALA A 359 3.15 -3.05 13.97
C ALA A 359 2.01 -3.81 13.28
N THR A 360 0.77 -3.40 13.53
CA THR A 360 -0.44 -3.93 12.87
C THR A 360 -1.54 -2.86 12.83
N GLY A 361 -2.63 -3.12 12.12
CA GLY A 361 -3.82 -2.27 12.07
C GLY A 361 -3.73 -1.13 11.05
N LEU A 362 -2.68 -1.07 10.23
CA LEU A 362 -2.51 -0.05 9.20
C LEU A 362 -3.45 -0.26 8.00
N PHE A 363 -3.85 0.82 7.35
CA PHE A 363 -4.83 0.74 6.26
C PHE A 363 -4.19 0.34 4.93
N GLN A 364 -4.15 -0.96 4.66
CA GLN A 364 -3.66 -1.55 3.41
C GLN A 364 -2.26 -1.08 3.01
N ALA A 365 -1.25 -1.52 3.77
CA ALA A 365 0.11 -1.03 3.63
C ALA A 365 0.80 -1.53 2.35
N LEU A 366 0.92 -0.65 1.35
CA LEU A 366 1.47 -0.93 0.01
C LEU A 366 2.73 -0.10 -0.32
N GLY A 367 3.39 0.44 0.71
CA GLY A 367 4.65 1.14 0.61
C GLY A 367 5.32 1.29 1.97
N LEU A 368 6.62 1.08 2.03
CA LEU A 368 7.44 1.23 3.24
C LEU A 368 8.81 1.77 2.84
N LYS A 369 9.31 2.76 3.60
CA LYS A 369 10.70 3.25 3.51
C LYS A 369 11.26 3.55 4.88
N VAL A 370 12.57 3.37 5.00
CA VAL A 370 13.35 3.84 6.13
C VAL A 370 14.04 5.15 5.75
N ARG A 371 13.88 6.17 6.57
CA ARG A 371 14.55 7.47 6.43
C ARG A 371 15.10 7.87 7.80
N ASP A 372 16.40 8.14 7.87
CA ASP A 372 17.09 8.50 9.12
C ASP A 372 16.90 7.48 10.25
N GLY A 373 16.89 6.19 9.89
CA GLY A 373 16.64 5.08 10.83
C GLY A 373 15.19 4.91 11.28
N GLN A 374 14.27 5.77 10.83
CA GLN A 374 12.86 5.72 11.18
C GLN A 374 12.04 5.02 10.09
N VAL A 375 11.03 4.24 10.50
CA VAL A 375 10.18 3.46 9.59
C VAL A 375 8.93 4.26 9.22
N PHE A 376 8.74 4.48 7.92
CA PHE A 376 7.56 5.14 7.36
C PHE A 376 6.75 4.15 6.54
N VAL A 377 5.45 4.10 6.78
CA VAL A 377 4.53 3.17 6.10
C VAL A 377 3.38 3.94 5.48
N LEU A 378 3.14 3.68 4.20
CA LEU A 378 2.03 4.24 3.46
C LEU A 378 0.79 3.36 3.63
N GLY A 379 -0.27 3.94 4.20
CA GLY A 379 -1.64 3.44 4.11
C GLY A 379 -2.48 4.24 3.12
N ARG A 380 -3.73 3.83 2.90
CA ARG A 380 -4.68 4.55 2.03
C ARG A 380 -5.14 5.90 2.59
N ASP A 381 -4.89 6.14 3.87
CA ASP A 381 -5.31 7.30 4.64
C ASP A 381 -4.17 8.26 4.99
N GLN A 382 -2.98 7.72 5.23
CA GLN A 382 -1.82 8.48 5.71
C GLN A 382 -0.47 7.82 5.44
N ILE A 383 0.60 8.60 5.58
CA ILE A 383 1.94 8.09 5.87
C ILE A 383 2.09 8.07 7.40
N THR A 384 2.34 6.88 7.95
CA THR A 384 2.56 6.67 9.38
C THR A 384 4.05 6.54 9.66
N ARG A 385 4.58 7.31 10.61
CA ARG A 385 5.92 7.08 11.17
C ARG A 385 5.76 6.23 12.44
N LEU A 386 6.43 5.09 12.49
CA LEU A 386 6.33 4.15 13.59
C LEU A 386 7.51 4.33 14.55
N HIS A 387 7.21 4.39 15.85
CA HIS A 387 8.21 4.54 16.90
C HIS A 387 8.13 3.40 17.89
N ASP A 388 9.29 2.78 18.13
CA ASP A 388 9.56 1.88 19.25
C ASP A 388 10.19 2.73 20.35
N LEU A 389 9.44 2.99 21.41
CA LEU A 389 9.81 3.99 22.41
C LEU A 389 10.58 3.38 23.59
N ASP A 390 10.51 2.06 23.78
CA ASP A 390 11.20 1.33 24.86
C ASP A 390 12.24 0.30 24.37
N GLY A 391 12.34 0.08 23.06
CA GLY A 391 13.33 -0.79 22.43
C GLY A 391 12.96 -2.28 22.46
N ASP A 392 11.68 -2.62 22.68
CA ASP A 392 11.22 -4.01 22.75
C ASP A 392 11.01 -4.70 21.37
N GLY A 393 11.17 -3.93 20.29
CA GLY A 393 10.97 -4.40 18.92
C GLY A 393 9.53 -4.30 18.43
N GLU A 394 8.70 -3.44 19.02
CA GLU A 394 7.32 -3.12 18.59
C GLU A 394 7.11 -1.61 18.48
N ALA A 395 6.10 -1.19 17.71
CA ALA A 395 5.69 0.21 17.66
C ALA A 395 4.71 0.52 18.79
N ASP A 396 4.98 1.59 19.53
CA ASP A 396 4.13 2.13 20.60
C ASP A 396 3.41 3.39 20.16
N PHE A 397 4.08 4.21 19.35
CA PHE A 397 3.51 5.44 18.81
C PHE A 397 3.43 5.36 17.28
N TYR A 398 2.20 5.49 16.78
CA TYR A 398 1.86 5.51 15.37
C TYR A 398 1.59 6.96 14.99
N GLU A 399 2.65 7.67 14.66
CA GLU A 399 2.57 9.09 14.34
C GLU A 399 1.95 9.30 12.96
N ASN A 400 0.98 10.19 12.88
CA ASN A 400 0.52 10.74 11.63
C ASN A 400 1.54 11.72 11.07
N PHE A 401 2.47 11.22 10.26
CA PHE A 401 3.44 12.08 9.57
C PHE A 401 2.74 12.94 8.49
N CYS A 402 1.84 12.35 7.71
CA CYS A 402 1.06 13.06 6.70
C CYS A 402 -0.30 12.39 6.47
N ASN A 403 -1.41 13.13 6.65
CA ASN A 403 -2.77 12.70 6.31
C ASN A 403 -3.36 13.43 5.09
N LEU A 404 -2.55 14.03 4.22
CA LEU A 404 -3.03 14.75 3.02
C LEU A 404 -3.48 13.83 1.87
N ILE A 405 -3.48 12.52 2.08
CA ILE A 405 -3.87 11.52 1.07
C ILE A 405 -5.38 11.52 0.87
N ASP A 406 -5.84 11.47 -0.38
CA ASP A 406 -7.27 11.45 -0.74
C ASP A 406 -7.81 10.02 -0.73
N THR A 407 -8.46 9.62 0.36
CA THR A 407 -8.92 8.24 0.54
C THR A 407 -10.23 7.96 -0.20
N ALA A 408 -10.21 6.97 -1.09
CA ALA A 408 -11.40 6.44 -1.78
C ALA A 408 -11.65 4.96 -1.41
N PRO A 409 -12.86 4.42 -1.63
CA PRO A 409 -13.17 3.01 -1.42
C PRO A 409 -12.81 2.17 -2.67
N GLY A 410 -13.05 0.86 -2.56
CA GLY A 410 -12.98 -0.06 -3.71
C GLY A 410 -11.59 -0.18 -4.31
N HIS A 411 -11.54 -0.39 -5.62
CA HIS A 411 -10.33 -0.64 -6.41
C HIS A 411 -9.50 0.64 -6.66
N ASN A 412 -9.23 1.40 -5.60
CA ASN A 412 -8.49 2.66 -5.62
C ASN A 412 -7.36 2.60 -4.59
N TYR A 413 -6.34 1.81 -4.91
CA TYR A 413 -5.19 1.59 -4.03
C TYR A 413 -4.24 2.79 -4.06
N VAL A 414 -3.63 3.07 -2.92
CA VAL A 414 -2.53 4.02 -2.77
C VAL A 414 -1.28 3.19 -2.59
N THR A 415 -0.34 3.30 -3.52
CA THR A 415 0.74 2.31 -3.66
C THR A 415 2.10 2.97 -3.78
N CYS A 416 3.13 2.20 -3.41
CA CYS A 416 4.53 2.60 -3.42
C CYS A 416 4.86 3.70 -2.42
N LEU A 417 6.03 3.65 -1.82
CA LEU A 417 6.58 4.77 -1.10
C LEU A 417 8.03 4.86 -1.51
N GLU A 418 8.40 5.90 -2.25
CA GLU A 418 9.78 6.18 -2.62
C GLU A 418 10.26 7.45 -1.93
N LYS A 419 11.58 7.63 -1.85
CA LYS A 419 12.18 8.82 -1.26
C LYS A 419 13.34 9.34 -2.10
N ASP A 420 13.54 10.65 -2.07
CA ASP A 420 14.75 11.28 -2.60
C ASP A 420 15.77 11.59 -1.48
N ASP A 421 16.95 12.09 -1.87
CA ASP A 421 18.09 12.38 -1.00
C ASP A 421 17.86 13.61 -0.11
N ILE A 422 16.87 14.46 -0.43
CA ILE A 422 16.45 15.59 0.43
C ILE A 422 15.25 15.23 1.33
N GLY A 423 14.82 13.97 1.28
CA GLY A 423 13.83 13.39 2.18
C GLY A 423 12.38 13.59 1.77
N ASN A 424 12.06 14.06 0.56
CA ASN A 424 10.67 14.02 0.10
C ASN A 424 10.22 12.56 -0.07
N PHE A 425 8.93 12.32 0.14
CA PHE A 425 8.31 11.04 -0.16
C PHE A 425 7.48 11.12 -1.44
N TYR A 426 7.34 10.00 -2.12
CA TYR A 426 6.57 9.87 -3.35
C TYR A 426 5.69 8.63 -3.28
N TYR A 427 4.44 8.76 -3.72
CA TYR A 427 3.51 7.64 -3.85
C TYR A 427 2.65 7.82 -5.11
N VAL A 428 1.96 6.76 -5.52
CA VAL A 428 1.09 6.79 -6.69
C VAL A 428 -0.28 6.18 -6.39
N ASP A 429 -1.32 6.77 -6.96
CA ASP A 429 -2.69 6.27 -6.93
C ASP A 429 -3.40 6.60 -8.27
N PRO A 430 -4.65 6.19 -8.50
CA PRO A 430 -5.37 6.48 -9.75
C PRO A 430 -5.58 7.97 -10.07
N ARG A 431 -5.44 8.88 -9.09
CA ARG A 431 -5.52 10.34 -9.29
C ARG A 431 -4.21 10.89 -9.79
N GLY A 432 -3.07 10.29 -9.44
CA GLY A 432 -1.78 10.73 -9.94
C GLY A 432 -0.58 10.15 -9.20
N VAL A 433 0.57 10.72 -9.52
CA VAL A 433 1.80 10.56 -8.74
C VAL A 433 2.00 11.81 -7.89
N HIS A 434 2.28 11.61 -6.62
CA HIS A 434 2.27 12.65 -5.61
C HIS A 434 3.63 12.74 -4.93
N ARG A 435 4.04 13.97 -4.61
CA ARG A 435 5.21 14.27 -3.77
C ARG A 435 4.74 14.85 -2.45
N ILE A 436 5.21 14.29 -1.34
CA ILE A 436 5.06 14.80 0.01
C ILE A 436 6.37 15.46 0.42
N SER A 437 6.30 16.70 0.89
CA SER A 437 7.47 17.42 1.41
C SER A 437 8.14 16.66 2.54
N SER A 438 9.45 16.87 2.74
CA SER A 438 10.23 16.17 3.76
C SER A 438 9.71 16.34 5.19
N ASP A 439 8.93 17.39 5.47
CA ASP A 439 8.25 17.67 6.74
C ASP A 439 6.80 17.12 6.82
N GLY A 440 6.29 16.51 5.75
CA GLY A 440 4.96 15.91 5.68
C GLY A 440 3.81 16.91 5.51
N ARG A 441 4.10 18.21 5.36
CA ARG A 441 3.07 19.27 5.42
C ARG A 441 2.53 19.72 4.07
N ARG A 442 3.15 19.35 2.95
CA ARG A 442 2.70 19.70 1.61
C ARG A 442 2.60 18.46 0.73
N LYS A 443 1.51 18.38 -0.04
CA LYS A 443 1.30 17.40 -1.11
C LYS A 443 1.23 18.13 -2.45
N ASP A 444 2.09 17.74 -3.39
CA ASP A 444 2.04 18.18 -4.79
C ASP A 444 1.65 16.99 -5.68
N THR A 445 0.63 17.13 -6.52
CA THR A 445 0.35 16.13 -7.58
C THR A 445 1.16 16.49 -8.82
N LEU A 446 2.12 15.66 -9.18
CA LEU A 446 3.07 15.97 -10.25
C LEU A 446 2.51 15.65 -11.64
N ALA A 447 1.80 14.54 -11.80
CA ALA A 447 1.17 14.12 -13.05
C ALA A 447 -0.05 13.23 -12.80
N THR A 448 -0.89 13.05 -13.82
CA THR A 448 -2.18 12.34 -13.73
C THR A 448 -2.40 11.37 -14.90
N GLY A 449 -3.52 10.65 -14.90
CA GLY A 449 -3.91 9.79 -16.03
C GLY A 449 -3.28 8.39 -16.00
N PHE A 450 -3.19 7.80 -14.81
CA PHE A 450 -2.72 6.42 -14.63
C PHE A 450 -3.88 5.50 -14.25
N ARG A 451 -3.94 4.33 -14.87
CA ARG A 451 -4.92 3.30 -14.53
C ARG A 451 -4.32 2.30 -13.53
N ASN A 452 -4.91 2.23 -12.35
CA ASN A 452 -4.53 1.33 -11.25
C ASN A 452 -3.00 1.18 -11.05
N PRO A 453 -2.23 2.27 -11.00
CA PRO A 453 -0.77 2.18 -10.97
C PRO A 453 -0.28 1.41 -9.74
N ASN A 454 0.57 0.41 -9.97
CA ASN A 454 1.24 -0.35 -8.92
C ASN A 454 2.77 -0.21 -8.98
N GLY A 455 3.31 0.47 -10.00
CA GLY A 455 4.74 0.73 -10.10
C GLY A 455 5.05 2.22 -9.95
N LEU A 456 6.02 2.51 -9.10
CA LEU A 456 6.69 3.80 -8.97
C LEU A 456 8.19 3.55 -8.84
N GLY A 457 8.98 4.46 -9.37
CA GLY A 457 10.40 4.56 -9.10
C GLY A 457 10.82 6.03 -8.99
N VAL A 458 11.80 6.32 -8.14
CA VAL A 458 12.39 7.66 -8.02
C VAL A 458 13.91 7.50 -7.95
N SER A 459 14.66 8.23 -8.79
CA SER A 459 16.12 8.32 -8.67
C SER A 459 16.48 8.99 -7.34
N SER A 460 17.66 8.69 -6.79
CA SER A 460 18.03 9.22 -5.46
C SER A 460 17.98 10.75 -5.41
N ASP A 461 18.36 11.44 -6.49
CA ASP A 461 18.29 12.90 -6.61
C ASP A 461 16.89 13.47 -6.91
N GLY A 462 15.87 12.62 -7.03
CA GLY A 462 14.48 13.00 -7.29
C GLY A 462 14.19 13.52 -8.69
N LYS A 463 15.17 13.48 -9.62
CA LYS A 463 15.03 14.07 -10.97
C LYS A 463 14.30 13.17 -11.96
N ILE A 464 14.46 11.85 -11.83
CA ILE A 464 13.77 10.86 -12.67
C ILE A 464 12.72 10.19 -11.78
N ILE A 465 11.46 10.36 -12.16
CA ILE A 465 10.32 9.70 -11.52
C ILE A 465 9.66 8.86 -12.59
N THR A 466 9.38 7.59 -12.30
CA THR A 466 8.70 6.68 -13.22
C THR A 466 7.44 6.11 -12.61
N VAL A 467 6.40 5.92 -13.42
CA VAL A 467 5.16 5.26 -13.00
C VAL A 467 4.83 4.14 -13.99
N ALA A 468 4.37 3.00 -13.48
CA ALA A 468 3.87 1.91 -14.30
C ALA A 468 2.35 1.71 -14.12
N PRO A 469 1.51 2.18 -15.07
CA PRO A 469 0.08 1.90 -15.09
C PRO A 469 -0.21 0.48 -15.61
N GLN A 470 -1.40 -0.02 -15.29
CA GLN A 470 -1.87 -1.35 -15.66
C GLN A 470 -2.79 -1.30 -16.88
N GLN A 471 -2.61 -2.22 -17.83
CA GLN A 471 -3.46 -2.32 -19.02
C GLN A 471 -4.95 -2.30 -18.68
N GLY A 472 -5.73 -1.54 -19.46
CA GLY A 472 -7.19 -1.60 -19.48
C GLY A 472 -7.76 -0.43 -20.27
N GLU A 473 -8.89 0.13 -19.82
CA GLU A 473 -9.51 1.28 -20.48
C GLU A 473 -8.55 2.47 -20.60
N TRP A 474 -8.46 3.04 -21.81
CA TRP A 474 -7.55 4.14 -22.13
C TRP A 474 -6.09 3.87 -21.74
N THR A 475 -5.71 2.60 -21.57
CA THR A 475 -4.36 2.15 -21.19
C THR A 475 -4.05 0.90 -22.04
N PRO A 476 -3.60 1.08 -23.29
CA PRO A 476 -3.59 0.02 -24.30
C PRO A 476 -2.77 -1.22 -23.93
N SER A 477 -1.65 -1.01 -23.25
CA SER A 477 -0.81 -2.05 -22.66
C SER A 477 -0.22 -1.54 -21.35
N SER A 478 0.42 -2.41 -20.57
CA SER A 478 1.29 -1.98 -19.48
C SER A 478 2.41 -1.10 -20.05
N ALA A 479 2.82 -0.10 -19.29
CA ALA A 479 3.81 0.86 -19.73
C ALA A 479 4.71 1.28 -18.57
N LEU A 480 5.85 1.85 -18.93
CA LEU A 480 6.70 2.59 -18.03
C LEU A 480 6.70 4.05 -18.48
N CYS A 481 6.25 4.94 -17.62
CA CYS A 481 6.10 6.37 -17.91
C CYS A 481 7.15 7.16 -17.13
N GLU A 482 8.07 7.85 -17.80
CA GLU A 482 8.90 8.87 -17.15
C GLU A 482 8.09 10.16 -16.99
N ILE A 483 8.05 10.68 -15.76
CA ILE A 483 7.10 11.71 -15.35
C ILE A 483 7.59 13.11 -15.70
N GLN A 484 6.76 13.82 -16.44
CA GLN A 484 6.85 15.27 -16.63
C GLN A 484 5.83 15.95 -15.73
N VAL A 485 6.25 17.01 -15.01
CA VAL A 485 5.33 17.79 -14.17
C VAL A 485 4.23 18.41 -15.04
N GLY A 486 2.96 18.26 -14.64
CA GLY A 486 1.78 18.61 -15.44
C GLY A 486 1.40 17.57 -16.51
N GLY A 487 2.11 16.44 -16.55
CA GLY A 487 1.88 15.33 -17.49
C GLY A 487 0.53 14.64 -17.30
N TYR A 488 0.04 14.04 -18.39
CA TYR A 488 -1.17 13.23 -18.41
C TYR A 488 -0.95 11.98 -19.26
N TYR A 489 -1.10 10.80 -18.67
CA TYR A 489 -0.67 9.54 -19.29
C TYR A 489 -1.83 8.64 -19.78
N GLY A 490 -2.98 9.25 -20.05
CA GLY A 490 -4.01 8.68 -20.92
C GLY A 490 -5.27 8.15 -20.22
N HIS A 491 -5.19 7.67 -18.97
CA HIS A 491 -6.37 7.11 -18.29
C HIS A 491 -7.47 8.17 -18.07
N GLY A 492 -8.69 7.89 -18.54
CA GLY A 492 -9.82 8.81 -18.54
C GLY A 492 -10.11 9.48 -19.89
N GLY A 493 -9.36 9.13 -20.94
CA GLY A 493 -9.60 9.59 -22.32
C GLY A 493 -8.73 10.76 -22.78
N PRO A 494 -8.71 11.06 -24.09
CA PRO A 494 -7.79 12.04 -24.67
C PRO A 494 -8.00 13.46 -24.11
N LYS A 495 -6.90 14.12 -23.74
CA LYS A 495 -6.85 15.55 -23.39
C LYS A 495 -5.95 16.29 -24.38
N ILE A 496 -6.50 16.62 -25.54
CA ILE A 496 -5.74 17.22 -26.66
C ILE A 496 -5.37 18.66 -26.30
N LEU A 497 -4.08 18.97 -26.39
CA LEU A 497 -3.52 20.31 -26.26
C LEU A 497 -2.44 20.49 -27.34
N SER A 498 -2.02 21.72 -27.63
CA SER A 498 -0.95 21.99 -28.62
C SER A 498 0.35 21.23 -28.30
N GLY A 499 0.74 21.17 -27.03
CA GLY A 499 1.90 20.38 -26.55
C GLY A 499 1.61 18.90 -26.28
N ARG A 500 0.39 18.42 -26.53
CA ARG A 500 -0.06 17.05 -26.29
C ARG A 500 -1.06 16.62 -27.38
N PRO A 501 -0.59 16.47 -28.63
CA PRO A 501 -1.48 16.22 -29.77
C PRO A 501 -2.15 14.84 -29.75
N LEU A 502 -1.52 13.84 -29.12
CA LEU A 502 -2.10 12.50 -28.94
C LEU A 502 -3.22 12.45 -27.88
N GLY A 503 -3.42 13.55 -27.13
CA GLY A 503 -4.29 13.56 -25.96
C GLY A 503 -3.66 12.98 -24.69
N TYR A 504 -2.44 12.43 -24.77
CA TYR A 504 -1.64 11.94 -23.65
C TYR A 504 -0.13 12.18 -23.90
N ASN A 505 0.68 12.18 -22.85
CA ASN A 505 2.14 12.17 -22.92
C ASN A 505 2.63 10.75 -23.23
N PRO A 506 3.48 10.54 -24.25
CA PRO A 506 3.98 9.21 -24.57
C PRO A 506 4.78 8.63 -23.39
N PRO A 507 4.66 7.31 -23.12
CA PRO A 507 5.46 6.67 -22.08
C PRO A 507 6.93 6.58 -22.49
N LEU A 508 7.78 6.27 -21.51
CA LEU A 508 9.18 5.91 -21.75
C LEU A 508 9.24 4.63 -22.60
N CYS A 509 8.47 3.62 -22.20
CA CYS A 509 8.41 2.32 -22.88
C CYS A 509 7.01 1.72 -22.75
N TRP A 510 6.36 1.38 -23.85
CA TRP A 510 5.31 0.38 -23.85
C TRP A 510 5.92 -1.00 -23.66
N ILE A 511 5.24 -1.87 -22.92
CA ILE A 511 5.65 -3.25 -22.73
C ILE A 511 4.52 -4.14 -23.26
N PRO A 512 4.80 -5.17 -24.08
CA PRO A 512 3.75 -6.05 -24.58
C PRO A 512 3.04 -6.77 -23.43
N HIS A 513 1.72 -6.86 -23.49
CA HIS A 513 0.93 -7.48 -22.41
C HIS A 513 1.33 -8.95 -22.13
N SER A 514 1.79 -9.68 -23.16
CA SER A 514 2.32 -11.03 -22.97
C SER A 514 3.59 -11.08 -22.12
N VAL A 515 4.39 -10.01 -22.14
CA VAL A 515 5.66 -9.86 -21.42
C VAL A 515 5.43 -9.30 -20.01
N ASP A 516 4.61 -8.26 -19.90
CA ASP A 516 4.20 -7.68 -18.63
C ASP A 516 2.69 -7.46 -18.58
N ASN A 517 1.98 -8.48 -18.07
CA ASN A 517 0.53 -8.39 -17.93
C ASN A 517 0.12 -7.47 -16.77
N SER A 518 1.03 -7.24 -15.82
CA SER A 518 0.82 -6.31 -14.73
C SER A 518 2.15 -5.92 -14.07
N SER A 519 2.40 -4.62 -13.99
CA SER A 519 3.69 -4.05 -13.59
C SER A 519 3.84 -3.87 -12.07
N GLY A 520 5.06 -4.08 -11.58
CA GLY A 520 5.51 -3.73 -10.22
C GLY A 520 6.35 -2.44 -10.20
N SER A 521 7.07 -2.18 -9.10
CA SER A 521 7.90 -0.97 -8.94
C SER A 521 9.14 -0.98 -9.83
N GLN A 522 9.82 0.16 -9.86
CA GLN A 522 11.15 0.30 -10.45
C GLN A 522 12.17 0.56 -9.35
N VAL A 523 13.38 0.04 -9.53
CA VAL A 523 14.49 0.23 -8.58
C VAL A 523 15.78 0.49 -9.35
N TRP A 524 16.59 1.43 -8.87
CA TRP A 524 17.89 1.74 -9.48
C TRP A 524 18.97 0.87 -8.84
N VAL A 525 19.80 0.27 -9.70
CA VAL A 525 21.05 -0.31 -9.27
C VAL A 525 21.94 0.82 -8.73
N PRO A 526 22.41 0.77 -7.48
CA PRO A 526 23.24 1.83 -6.93
C PRO A 526 24.53 2.03 -7.74
N PRO A 527 25.04 3.27 -7.87
CA PRO A 527 26.33 3.51 -8.48
C PRO A 527 27.44 2.66 -7.84
N GLY A 528 28.32 2.10 -8.68
CA GLY A 528 29.41 1.22 -8.22
C GLY A 528 28.96 -0.17 -7.71
N ARG A 529 27.67 -0.50 -7.75
CA ARG A 529 27.15 -1.84 -7.46
C ARG A 529 26.73 -2.53 -8.77
N TRP A 530 26.86 -3.86 -8.77
CA TRP A 530 26.51 -4.74 -9.89
C TRP A 530 27.20 -4.42 -11.23
N GLY A 531 28.44 -3.92 -11.17
CA GLY A 531 29.34 -3.79 -12.32
C GLY A 531 28.70 -3.05 -13.50
N PRO A 532 28.55 -3.67 -14.69
CA PRO A 532 28.02 -3.00 -15.88
C PRO A 532 26.54 -2.59 -15.77
N LEU A 533 25.82 -3.07 -14.75
CA LEU A 533 24.43 -2.68 -14.50
C LEU A 533 24.30 -1.47 -13.57
N ALA A 534 25.41 -0.94 -13.05
CA ALA A 534 25.41 0.22 -12.15
C ALA A 534 24.64 1.40 -12.74
N GLY A 535 23.76 2.01 -11.95
CA GLY A 535 22.94 3.16 -12.35
C GLY A 535 21.76 2.81 -13.27
N GLN A 536 21.67 1.59 -13.78
CA GLN A 536 20.54 1.16 -14.59
C GLN A 536 19.29 0.97 -13.73
N MET A 537 18.13 1.15 -14.36
CA MET A 537 16.85 0.92 -13.72
C MET A 537 16.40 -0.53 -13.98
N LEU A 538 15.86 -1.17 -12.95
CA LEU A 538 15.22 -2.47 -13.02
C LEU A 538 13.71 -2.28 -12.89
N HIS A 539 12.95 -2.95 -13.75
CA HIS A 539 11.50 -2.98 -13.72
C HIS A 539 11.00 -4.33 -13.21
N LEU A 540 10.12 -4.32 -12.22
CA LEU A 540 9.57 -5.54 -11.61
C LEU A 540 8.31 -5.99 -12.36
N LEU A 541 8.25 -7.28 -12.69
CA LEU A 541 7.14 -7.90 -13.41
C LEU A 541 6.17 -8.56 -12.42
N TRP A 542 5.22 -7.81 -11.86
CA TRP A 542 4.28 -8.31 -10.85
C TRP A 542 3.51 -9.55 -11.35
N GLY A 543 2.93 -9.48 -12.55
CA GLY A 543 2.12 -10.57 -13.09
C GLY A 543 2.94 -11.79 -13.51
N ARG A 544 4.17 -11.60 -14.00
CA ARG A 544 5.05 -12.69 -14.49
C ARG A 544 6.08 -13.18 -13.47
N CYS A 545 6.13 -12.59 -12.29
CA CYS A 545 7.05 -12.95 -11.21
C CYS A 545 8.54 -12.90 -11.62
N GLY A 546 8.96 -11.82 -12.26
CA GLY A 546 10.33 -11.64 -12.75
C GLY A 546 10.78 -10.18 -12.71
N LEU A 547 11.87 -9.88 -13.41
CA LEU A 547 12.41 -8.53 -13.51
C LEU A 547 13.02 -8.31 -14.90
N MET A 548 13.07 -7.05 -15.31
CA MET A 548 13.70 -6.61 -16.56
C MET A 548 14.68 -5.49 -16.27
N LEU A 549 15.73 -5.40 -17.09
CA LEU A 549 16.58 -4.24 -17.18
C LEU A 549 15.89 -3.20 -18.08
N THR A 550 15.82 -1.95 -17.64
CA THR A 550 15.34 -0.83 -18.46
C THR A 550 16.52 -0.02 -18.96
N LEU A 551 16.63 0.09 -20.28
CA LEU A 551 17.63 0.87 -20.98
C LEU A 551 17.02 2.19 -21.41
N ARG A 552 17.41 3.28 -20.74
CA ARG A 552 16.94 4.63 -21.04
C ARG A 552 17.82 5.29 -22.09
N ASP A 553 17.19 5.87 -23.12
CA ASP A 553 17.80 6.69 -24.16
C ASP A 553 17.14 8.07 -24.17
N VAL A 554 17.87 9.11 -24.59
CA VAL A 554 17.36 10.48 -24.67
C VAL A 554 17.73 11.07 -26.03
N VAL A 555 16.70 11.44 -26.79
CA VAL A 555 16.82 12.01 -28.13
C VAL A 555 16.11 13.36 -28.14
N ASP A 556 16.82 14.42 -28.52
CA ASP A 556 16.33 15.80 -28.47
C ASP A 556 15.71 16.19 -27.11
N GLY A 557 16.29 15.71 -26.01
CA GLY A 557 15.78 15.93 -24.65
C GLY A 557 14.50 15.16 -24.30
N ILE A 558 13.99 14.32 -25.19
CA ILE A 558 12.84 13.45 -24.95
C ILE A 558 13.31 12.05 -24.56
N PRO A 559 12.94 11.55 -23.37
CA PRO A 559 13.30 10.21 -22.96
C PRO A 559 12.47 9.14 -23.69
N GLN A 560 13.13 8.03 -24.01
CA GLN A 560 12.54 6.79 -24.52
C GLN A 560 13.27 5.58 -23.96
N GLY A 561 12.66 4.41 -24.03
CA GLY A 561 13.16 3.23 -23.32
C GLY A 561 13.06 1.94 -24.10
N ALA A 562 13.91 1.02 -23.69
CA ALA A 562 13.83 -0.40 -24.00
C ALA A 562 13.83 -1.22 -22.72
N VAL A 563 13.25 -2.41 -22.77
CA VAL A 563 13.31 -3.40 -21.68
C VAL A 563 13.91 -4.71 -22.17
N VAL A 564 14.76 -5.29 -21.32
CA VAL A 564 15.50 -6.53 -21.57
C VAL A 564 15.19 -7.51 -20.44
N PRO A 565 14.75 -8.74 -20.72
CA PRO A 565 14.45 -9.71 -19.67
C PRO A 565 15.73 -10.11 -18.93
N LEU A 566 15.64 -10.19 -17.60
CA LEU A 566 16.71 -10.74 -16.76
C LEU A 566 16.37 -12.18 -16.35
N PRO A 567 17.38 -13.05 -16.15
CA PRO A 567 17.14 -14.43 -15.77
C PRO A 567 16.59 -14.55 -14.34
N GLY A 568 15.85 -15.63 -14.12
CA GLY A 568 15.32 -15.99 -12.81
C GLY A 568 13.83 -15.70 -12.65
N ARG A 569 13.22 -16.42 -11.71
CA ARG A 569 11.79 -16.34 -11.40
C ARG A 569 11.61 -16.21 -9.90
N LEU A 570 10.71 -15.33 -9.50
CA LEU A 570 10.35 -15.07 -8.11
C LEU A 570 9.16 -15.95 -7.72
N LEU A 571 9.07 -16.28 -6.44
CA LEU A 571 7.98 -17.10 -5.90
C LEU A 571 6.61 -16.38 -5.86
N SER A 572 6.61 -15.05 -5.83
CA SER A 572 5.41 -14.20 -5.81
C SER A 572 5.58 -13.02 -6.75
N GLY A 573 4.49 -12.32 -7.05
CA GLY A 573 4.53 -11.09 -7.83
C GLY A 573 5.37 -10.04 -7.10
N PRO A 574 6.46 -9.53 -7.68
CA PRO A 574 7.29 -8.52 -7.03
C PRO A 574 6.57 -7.16 -6.97
N ASN A 575 6.31 -6.68 -5.75
CA ASN A 575 5.73 -5.35 -5.53
C ASN A 575 6.84 -4.30 -5.48
N ARG A 576 7.69 -4.36 -4.45
CA ARG A 576 8.67 -3.32 -4.12
C ARG A 576 10.05 -3.91 -3.90
N GLY A 577 11.05 -3.24 -4.44
CA GLY A 577 12.46 -3.58 -4.28
C GLY A 577 13.24 -2.46 -3.60
N THR A 578 14.28 -2.84 -2.87
CA THR A 578 15.26 -1.91 -2.29
C THR A 578 16.64 -2.56 -2.29
N PHE A 579 17.70 -1.76 -2.45
CA PHE A 579 19.06 -2.26 -2.26
C PHE A 579 19.44 -2.12 -0.80
N ASN A 580 19.91 -3.20 -0.19
CA ASN A 580 20.41 -3.14 1.18
C ASN A 580 21.78 -2.43 1.16
N PRO A 581 21.95 -1.33 1.92
CA PRO A 581 23.20 -0.57 1.91
C PRO A 581 24.40 -1.36 2.45
N ARG A 582 24.16 -2.39 3.27
CA ARG A 582 25.22 -3.18 3.92
C ARG A 582 25.86 -4.20 2.99
N ASP A 583 25.04 -4.98 2.27
CA ASP A 583 25.53 -6.06 1.40
C ASP A 583 25.50 -5.69 -0.10
N GLY A 584 24.81 -4.61 -0.47
CA GLY A 584 24.69 -4.15 -1.86
C GLY A 584 23.81 -5.04 -2.75
N ASN A 585 22.99 -5.93 -2.16
CA ASN A 585 22.08 -6.81 -2.88
C ASN A 585 20.67 -6.21 -2.94
N LEU A 586 19.90 -6.65 -3.93
CA LEU A 586 18.51 -6.22 -4.12
C LEU A 586 17.58 -7.13 -3.32
N TYR A 587 16.74 -6.56 -2.46
CA TYR A 587 15.70 -7.28 -1.75
C TYR A 587 14.33 -6.90 -2.29
N ILE A 588 13.46 -7.89 -2.48
CA ILE A 588 12.14 -7.69 -3.09
C ILE A 588 11.07 -8.32 -2.21
N ALA A 589 10.12 -7.49 -1.80
CA ALA A 589 8.85 -7.90 -1.22
C ALA A 589 7.84 -8.16 -2.34
N GLY A 590 7.22 -9.33 -2.32
CA GLY A 590 6.19 -9.70 -3.28
C GLY A 590 5.01 -10.40 -2.65
N SER A 591 3.90 -10.44 -3.39
CA SER A 591 2.67 -11.10 -2.98
C SER A 591 1.87 -11.63 -4.17
N SER A 592 0.72 -12.23 -3.89
CA SER A 592 -0.32 -12.56 -4.88
C SER A 592 -1.57 -11.71 -4.60
N GLY A 593 -2.67 -11.97 -5.29
CA GLY A 593 -3.96 -11.31 -5.04
C GLY A 593 -4.73 -10.91 -6.31
N TRP A 594 -4.00 -10.78 -7.42
CA TRP A 594 -4.52 -10.49 -8.75
C TRP A 594 -3.92 -11.46 -9.78
N GLN A 595 -4.20 -11.28 -11.06
CA GLN A 595 -3.69 -12.12 -12.15
C GLN A 595 -2.15 -12.18 -12.15
N THR A 596 -1.58 -13.18 -11.47
CA THR A 596 -0.13 -13.39 -11.34
C THR A 596 0.24 -14.86 -11.42
N SER A 597 1.44 -15.16 -11.93
CA SER A 597 2.00 -16.51 -12.00
C SER A 597 2.67 -16.95 -10.69
N ALA A 598 2.34 -16.29 -9.59
CA ALA A 598 2.87 -16.55 -8.26
C ALA A 598 2.59 -18.00 -7.81
N VAL A 599 3.57 -18.60 -7.14
CA VAL A 599 3.46 -19.92 -6.50
C VAL A 599 3.37 -19.81 -4.97
N LYS A 600 3.58 -18.61 -4.43
CA LYS A 600 3.39 -18.25 -3.03
C LYS A 600 2.57 -16.96 -2.94
N GLU A 601 1.77 -16.85 -1.89
CA GLU A 601 0.92 -15.67 -1.61
C GLU A 601 1.73 -14.44 -1.18
N GLY A 602 2.95 -14.69 -0.71
CA GLY A 602 3.93 -13.71 -0.26
C GLY A 602 5.33 -14.27 -0.36
N ALA A 603 6.31 -13.44 -0.70
CA ALA A 603 7.71 -13.86 -0.72
C ALA A 603 8.66 -12.68 -0.51
N LEU A 604 9.74 -12.92 0.23
CA LEU A 604 10.89 -12.02 0.33
C LEU A 604 12.08 -12.67 -0.36
N HIS A 605 12.62 -12.02 -1.39
CA HIS A 605 13.82 -12.51 -2.09
C HIS A 605 14.99 -11.58 -1.88
N ARG A 606 16.20 -12.16 -1.88
CA ARG A 606 17.46 -11.44 -2.08
C ARG A 606 18.03 -11.84 -3.44
N ILE A 607 18.28 -10.87 -4.30
CA ILE A 607 18.91 -11.05 -5.61
C ILE A 607 20.35 -10.57 -5.51
N ARG A 608 21.28 -11.45 -5.92
CA ARG A 608 22.73 -11.21 -5.90
C ARG A 608 23.27 -11.29 -7.32
N LEU A 609 24.19 -10.39 -7.66
CA LEU A 609 25.05 -10.58 -8.82
C LEU A 609 26.15 -11.60 -8.45
N THR A 610 26.31 -12.67 -9.23
CA THR A 610 27.17 -13.82 -8.87
C THR A 610 28.65 -13.63 -9.21
N GLY A 611 29.00 -12.52 -9.87
CA GLY A 611 30.34 -12.27 -10.39
C GLY A 611 30.64 -12.95 -11.73
N LYS A 612 29.69 -13.72 -12.29
CA LYS A 612 29.83 -14.25 -13.66
C LYS A 612 29.82 -13.13 -14.70
N PRO A 613 30.48 -13.33 -15.87
CA PRO A 613 30.43 -12.34 -16.93
C PRO A 613 28.98 -12.09 -17.37
N VAL A 614 28.62 -10.83 -17.47
CA VAL A 614 27.29 -10.40 -17.91
C VAL A 614 27.28 -10.35 -19.43
N TYR A 615 26.30 -10.99 -20.07
CA TYR A 615 26.12 -11.04 -21.52
C TYR A 615 24.75 -10.45 -21.90
N LEU A 616 24.63 -9.13 -21.75
CA LEU A 616 23.39 -8.38 -21.99
C LEU A 616 23.66 -7.10 -22.81
N PRO A 617 22.67 -6.60 -23.56
CA PRO A 617 22.64 -5.22 -24.02
C PRO A 617 22.45 -4.28 -22.82
N ILE A 618 23.16 -3.16 -22.83
CA ILE A 618 23.21 -2.15 -21.76
C ILE A 618 22.94 -0.73 -22.23
N ALA A 619 22.91 -0.51 -23.55
CA ALA A 619 22.46 0.74 -24.13
C ALA A 619 21.90 0.48 -25.53
N TRP A 620 21.11 1.43 -25.99
CA TRP A 620 20.62 1.50 -27.35
C TRP A 620 20.44 2.96 -27.74
N HIS A 621 20.37 3.24 -29.03
CA HIS A 621 20.15 4.59 -29.52
C HIS A 621 19.53 4.56 -30.92
N ALA A 622 18.57 5.46 -31.19
CA ALA A 622 17.79 5.46 -32.42
C ALA A 622 18.02 6.69 -33.29
N GLN A 623 18.23 6.43 -34.58
CA GLN A 623 18.54 7.42 -35.60
C GLN A 623 17.62 7.18 -36.80
N SER A 624 17.40 8.18 -37.64
CA SER A 624 16.46 8.07 -38.77
C SER A 624 16.79 6.93 -39.76
N ASN A 625 18.04 6.48 -39.82
CA ASN A 625 18.51 5.40 -40.69
C ASN A 625 18.75 4.06 -39.97
N GLY A 626 18.57 3.96 -38.66
CA GLY A 626 18.86 2.73 -37.93
C GLY A 626 18.95 2.85 -36.42
N LEU A 627 19.40 1.75 -35.80
CA LEU A 627 19.49 1.59 -34.35
C LEU A 627 20.88 1.09 -33.98
N THR A 628 21.47 1.63 -32.91
CA THR A 628 22.67 1.05 -32.30
C THR A 628 22.28 0.27 -31.06
N LEU A 629 22.80 -0.95 -30.89
CA LEU A 629 22.70 -1.73 -29.65
C LEU A 629 24.10 -1.92 -29.08
N THR A 630 24.29 -1.64 -27.78
CA THR A 630 25.58 -1.76 -27.10
C THR A 630 25.52 -2.88 -26.08
N PHE A 631 26.48 -3.80 -26.15
CA PHE A 631 26.58 -4.97 -25.28
C PHE A 631 27.69 -4.82 -24.24
N THR A 632 27.55 -5.60 -23.17
CA THR A 632 28.54 -5.69 -22.08
C THR A 632 29.87 -6.29 -22.53
N GLN A 633 29.82 -7.32 -23.37
CA GLN A 633 30.97 -8.06 -23.87
C GLN A 633 31.32 -7.69 -25.32
N PRO A 634 32.60 -7.81 -25.70
CA PRO A 634 32.98 -7.80 -27.11
C PRO A 634 32.24 -8.91 -27.88
N LEU A 635 31.78 -8.59 -29.09
CA LEU A 635 31.01 -9.48 -29.95
C LEU A 635 31.90 -10.14 -30.99
N ASP A 636 31.56 -11.36 -31.36
CA ASP A 636 32.10 -11.99 -32.56
C ASP A 636 31.60 -11.22 -33.79
N ARG A 637 32.53 -10.85 -34.69
CA ARG A 637 32.18 -10.03 -35.85
C ARG A 637 31.27 -10.77 -36.84
N ALA A 638 31.49 -12.07 -37.04
CA ALA A 638 30.76 -12.82 -38.06
C ALA A 638 29.26 -12.89 -37.74
N THR A 639 28.91 -13.18 -36.48
CA THR A 639 27.52 -13.16 -36.03
C THR A 639 26.96 -11.74 -35.88
N ALA A 640 27.77 -10.77 -35.40
CA ALA A 640 27.33 -9.39 -35.24
C ALA A 640 27.04 -8.65 -36.56
N GLU A 641 27.70 -9.00 -37.66
CA GLU A 641 27.49 -8.40 -38.98
C GLU A 641 26.55 -9.22 -39.87
N ASP A 642 26.08 -10.38 -39.41
CA ASP A 642 25.07 -11.18 -40.09
C ASP A 642 23.66 -10.66 -39.81
N ILE A 643 22.97 -10.18 -40.85
CA ILE A 643 21.58 -9.74 -40.75
C ILE A 643 20.63 -10.87 -40.29
N GLY A 644 20.96 -12.13 -40.57
CA GLY A 644 20.18 -13.30 -40.14
C GLY A 644 20.22 -13.52 -38.62
N SER A 645 21.15 -12.87 -37.92
CA SER A 645 21.24 -12.89 -36.46
C SER A 645 20.21 -11.98 -35.79
N TYR A 646 19.42 -11.21 -36.56
CA TYR A 646 18.45 -10.25 -36.07
C TYR A 646 17.06 -10.48 -36.68
N ALA A 647 16.02 -10.46 -35.85
CA ALA A 647 14.63 -10.42 -36.30
C ALA A 647 13.91 -9.25 -35.63
N VAL A 648 13.38 -8.33 -36.44
CA VAL A 648 12.78 -7.09 -35.95
C VAL A 648 11.31 -7.03 -36.35
N HIS A 649 10.44 -6.74 -35.37
CA HIS A 649 9.02 -6.53 -35.59
C HIS A 649 8.57 -5.21 -34.98
N GLN A 650 7.53 -4.59 -35.54
CA GLN A 650 6.96 -3.35 -35.03
C GLN A 650 5.43 -3.36 -35.07
N TRP A 651 4.80 -2.66 -34.13
CA TRP A 651 3.35 -2.48 -34.09
C TRP A 651 2.96 -1.28 -33.23
N ASN A 652 1.72 -0.83 -33.41
CA ASN A 652 1.09 0.18 -32.56
C ASN A 652 -0.06 -0.42 -31.77
N TYR A 653 -0.46 0.31 -30.73
CA TYR A 653 -1.68 0.04 -29.98
C TYR A 653 -2.75 1.08 -30.29
N GLN A 654 -4.01 0.68 -30.22
CA GLN A 654 -5.14 1.60 -30.23
C GLN A 654 -5.35 2.18 -28.83
N TYR A 655 -5.24 3.50 -28.73
CA TYR A 655 -5.66 4.28 -27.57
C TYR A 655 -7.17 4.52 -27.61
N ALA A 656 -7.92 3.76 -26.81
CA ALA A 656 -9.39 3.73 -26.85
C ALA A 656 -10.00 3.40 -25.48
N ALA A 657 -11.31 3.61 -25.33
CA ALA A 657 -12.05 3.30 -24.11
C ALA A 657 -12.16 1.78 -23.84
N GLN A 658 -12.05 0.95 -24.88
CA GLN A 658 -12.06 -0.50 -24.71
C GLN A 658 -10.91 -0.97 -23.81
N TYR A 659 -11.09 -2.14 -23.19
CA TYR A 659 -10.08 -2.70 -22.32
C TYR A 659 -8.86 -3.16 -23.13
N GLY A 660 -7.70 -2.53 -22.89
CA GLY A 660 -6.45 -2.89 -23.54
C GLY A 660 -6.48 -2.67 -25.04
N SER A 661 -5.54 -3.29 -25.74
CA SER A 661 -5.46 -3.20 -27.18
C SER A 661 -4.84 -4.44 -27.80
N LYS A 662 -5.25 -4.71 -29.03
CA LYS A 662 -4.55 -5.65 -29.90
C LYS A 662 -3.30 -4.99 -30.48
N ASP A 663 -2.46 -5.80 -31.12
CA ASP A 663 -1.33 -5.31 -31.90
C ASP A 663 -1.84 -4.89 -33.29
N TRP A 664 -1.48 -3.69 -33.73
CA TRP A 664 -1.89 -3.14 -35.02
C TRP A 664 -0.70 -2.82 -35.91
N SER A 665 -0.82 -3.19 -37.19
CA SER A 665 0.17 -2.89 -38.22
C SER A 665 0.42 -1.38 -38.30
N VAL A 666 1.69 -1.00 -38.34
CA VAL A 666 2.14 0.38 -38.51
C VAL A 666 2.08 0.74 -39.99
N ALA A 667 2.36 -0.20 -40.89
CA ALA A 667 2.30 0.00 -42.34
C ALA A 667 0.85 0.11 -42.84
N ASN A 668 -0.08 -0.64 -42.25
CA ASN A 668 -1.49 -0.69 -42.65
C ASN A 668 -2.39 -0.38 -41.45
N ALA A 669 -2.61 0.91 -41.17
CA ALA A 669 -3.44 1.36 -40.06
C ALA A 669 -4.88 0.79 -40.19
N GLY A 670 -5.25 -0.14 -39.30
CA GLY A 670 -6.53 -0.86 -39.33
C GLY A 670 -6.41 -2.36 -39.63
N LYS A 671 -5.20 -2.88 -39.88
CA LYS A 671 -4.92 -4.31 -39.91
C LYS A 671 -4.33 -4.76 -38.57
N GLU A 672 -4.97 -5.72 -37.93
CA GLU A 672 -4.42 -6.41 -36.75
C GLU A 672 -3.16 -7.19 -37.15
N GLY A 673 -2.10 -7.08 -36.35
CA GLY A 673 -0.84 -7.79 -36.55
C GLY A 673 0.40 -6.95 -36.26
N ARG A 674 1.55 -7.60 -36.40
CA ARG A 674 2.88 -7.00 -36.27
C ARG A 674 3.55 -6.99 -37.65
N ASP A 675 4.20 -5.89 -37.99
CA ASP A 675 4.95 -5.78 -39.24
C ASP A 675 6.38 -6.28 -39.03
N GLU A 676 6.89 -7.06 -39.97
CA GLU A 676 8.32 -7.35 -40.06
C GLU A 676 9.08 -6.08 -40.50
N VAL A 677 10.23 -5.84 -39.89
CA VAL A 677 11.11 -4.71 -40.20
C VAL A 677 12.41 -5.23 -40.79
N ILE A 678 12.69 -4.83 -42.02
CA ILE A 678 13.87 -5.30 -42.77
C ILE A 678 15.13 -4.60 -42.26
N VAL A 679 16.07 -5.39 -41.73
CA VAL A 679 17.45 -4.95 -41.45
C VAL A 679 18.26 -5.06 -42.74
N LYS A 680 18.71 -3.93 -43.30
CA LYS A 680 19.48 -3.92 -44.57
C LYS A 680 20.94 -4.29 -44.38
N SER A 681 21.52 -3.93 -43.25
CA SER A 681 22.88 -4.31 -42.87
C SER A 681 23.05 -4.23 -41.36
N ALA A 682 23.97 -5.03 -40.85
CA ALA A 682 24.46 -4.95 -39.48
C ALA A 682 25.96 -4.66 -39.53
N ARG A 683 26.45 -3.74 -38.70
CA ARG A 683 27.85 -3.34 -38.65
C ARG A 683 28.35 -3.30 -37.21
N LEU A 684 29.38 -4.07 -36.92
CA LEU A 684 30.08 -3.97 -35.63
C LEU A 684 30.89 -2.67 -35.60
N LEU A 685 30.68 -1.86 -34.57
CA LEU A 685 31.34 -0.59 -34.39
C LEU A 685 32.77 -0.77 -33.84
N PRO A 686 33.63 0.27 -33.91
CA PRO A 686 35.04 0.16 -33.51
C PRO A 686 35.28 -0.23 -32.04
N ASP A 687 34.30 -0.04 -31.16
CA ASP A 687 34.38 -0.48 -29.76
C ASP A 687 34.30 -2.01 -29.59
N GLY A 688 33.97 -2.74 -30.66
CA GLY A 688 33.80 -4.19 -30.66
C GLY A 688 32.59 -4.69 -29.85
N LYS A 689 31.76 -3.79 -29.32
CA LYS A 689 30.64 -4.10 -28.41
C LYS A 689 29.30 -3.57 -28.91
N SER A 690 29.33 -2.60 -29.83
CA SER A 690 28.13 -1.97 -30.36
C SER A 690 27.88 -2.42 -31.79
N VAL A 691 26.63 -2.74 -32.11
CA VAL A 691 26.21 -3.06 -33.49
C VAL A 691 25.23 -2.00 -33.96
N PHE A 692 25.49 -1.43 -35.13
CA PHE A 692 24.55 -0.59 -35.85
C PHE A 692 23.73 -1.43 -36.83
N LEU A 693 22.41 -1.43 -36.67
CA LEU A 693 21.44 -2.06 -37.56
C LEU A 693 20.86 -0.99 -38.48
N ALA A 694 21.16 -1.06 -39.77
CA ALA A 694 20.59 -0.16 -40.77
C ALA A 694 19.15 -0.56 -41.07
N VAL A 695 18.21 0.30 -40.68
CA VAL A 695 16.77 0.10 -40.83
C VAL A 695 16.19 1.32 -41.54
N PRO A 696 16.15 1.33 -42.88
CA PRO A 696 15.67 2.48 -43.63
C PRO A 696 14.18 2.73 -43.40
N GLY A 697 13.82 4.01 -43.26
CA GLY A 697 12.43 4.40 -43.01
C GLY A 697 11.99 4.13 -41.56
N LEU A 698 12.93 4.02 -40.63
CA LEU A 698 12.63 4.00 -39.21
C LEU A 698 11.81 5.25 -38.85
N ARG A 699 10.75 5.04 -38.07
CA ARG A 699 9.82 6.10 -37.66
C ARG A 699 9.37 5.86 -36.22
N PRO A 700 8.84 6.88 -35.54
CA PRO A 700 8.24 6.69 -34.24
C PRO A 700 7.19 5.57 -34.24
N VAL A 701 7.24 4.71 -33.24
CA VAL A 701 6.37 3.54 -33.08
C VAL A 701 6.19 3.22 -31.60
N MET A 702 4.98 2.83 -31.21
CA MET A 702 4.71 2.47 -29.81
C MET A 702 5.53 1.27 -29.37
N GLN A 703 5.67 0.25 -30.23
CA GLN A 703 6.39 -0.96 -29.89
C GLN A 703 7.24 -1.48 -31.05
N MET A 704 8.50 -1.75 -30.76
CA MET A 704 9.42 -2.52 -31.59
C MET A 704 10.03 -3.65 -30.76
N GLU A 705 10.09 -4.86 -31.32
CA GLU A 705 10.76 -6.03 -30.77
C GLU A 705 11.99 -6.31 -31.62
N ILE A 706 13.15 -6.47 -30.97
CA ILE A 706 14.38 -6.91 -31.62
C ILE A 706 14.82 -8.21 -30.95
N LYS A 707 14.77 -9.30 -31.70
CA LYS A 707 15.39 -10.58 -31.31
C LYS A 707 16.79 -10.64 -31.88
N TYR A 708 17.71 -11.21 -31.10
CA TYR A 708 19.09 -11.39 -31.54
C TYR A 708 19.62 -12.77 -31.15
N ASN A 709 20.46 -13.33 -32.01
CA ASN A 709 21.20 -14.56 -31.80
C ASN A 709 22.66 -14.31 -32.21
N LEU A 710 23.46 -13.86 -31.25
CA LEU A 710 24.84 -13.44 -31.45
C LEU A 710 25.78 -14.32 -30.65
N ASP A 711 27.07 -14.28 -30.97
CA ASP A 711 28.12 -14.81 -30.12
C ASP A 711 29.02 -13.68 -29.62
N ALA A 712 29.49 -13.79 -28.38
CA ALA A 712 30.56 -12.96 -27.87
C ALA A 712 31.90 -13.43 -28.47
N ALA A 713 32.90 -12.55 -28.44
CA ALA A 713 34.24 -12.86 -28.94
C ALA A 713 34.92 -14.02 -28.18
N ASP A 714 34.44 -14.36 -26.98
CA ASP A 714 34.86 -15.52 -26.19
C ASP A 714 34.09 -16.81 -26.52
N GLY A 715 33.22 -16.78 -27.53
CA GLY A 715 32.41 -17.90 -28.00
C GLY A 715 31.12 -18.14 -27.20
N LYS A 716 30.78 -17.32 -26.21
CA LYS A 716 29.52 -17.45 -25.48
C LYS A 716 28.35 -16.94 -26.32
N SER A 717 27.31 -17.75 -26.47
CA SER A 717 26.10 -17.33 -27.19
C SER A 717 25.22 -16.37 -26.37
N LEU A 718 24.74 -15.32 -27.04
CA LEU A 718 23.82 -14.29 -26.58
C LEU A 718 22.52 -14.40 -27.37
N ARG A 719 21.52 -15.04 -26.76
CA ARG A 719 20.20 -15.27 -27.37
C ARG A 719 19.13 -14.67 -26.49
N SER A 720 18.53 -13.59 -26.94
CA SER A 720 17.45 -12.94 -26.21
C SER A 720 16.72 -11.96 -27.13
N GLN A 721 15.94 -11.09 -26.53
CA GLN A 721 15.21 -10.04 -27.21
C GLN A 721 15.04 -8.83 -26.30
N LEU A 722 14.78 -7.69 -26.92
CA LEU A 722 14.39 -6.46 -26.23
C LEU A 722 13.14 -5.88 -26.88
N TRP A 723 12.37 -5.16 -26.08
CA TRP A 723 11.20 -4.41 -26.53
C TRP A 723 11.41 -2.94 -26.25
N LEU A 724 11.17 -2.09 -27.23
CA LEU A 724 11.43 -0.65 -27.13
C LEU A 724 10.30 0.18 -27.71
N THR A 725 10.26 1.44 -27.30
CA THR A 725 9.37 2.48 -27.86
C THR A 725 10.22 3.53 -28.54
N LEU A 726 9.87 3.89 -29.78
CA LEU A 726 10.50 4.99 -30.51
C LEU A 726 9.60 6.21 -30.45
N ASN A 727 9.93 7.15 -29.58
CA ASN A 727 9.25 8.44 -29.49
C ASN A 727 9.87 9.47 -30.43
N ARG A 728 11.20 9.45 -30.54
CA ARG A 728 12.02 10.38 -31.35
C ARG A 728 13.21 9.65 -31.96
N LEU A 729 13.73 10.21 -33.06
CA LEU A 729 14.88 9.71 -33.79
C LEU A 729 15.82 10.88 -34.05
N ASP A 730 17.12 10.68 -33.79
CA ASP A 730 18.13 11.65 -34.20
C ASP A 730 18.21 11.75 -35.74
N ALA A 731 18.78 12.85 -36.22
CA ALA A 731 19.16 12.97 -37.62
C ALA A 731 20.15 11.88 -38.03
N GLU A 732 20.22 11.61 -39.33
CA GLU A 732 21.02 10.52 -39.88
C GLU A 732 22.49 10.60 -39.45
N ARG A 733 23.02 9.48 -38.94
CA ARG A 733 24.46 9.34 -38.70
C ARG A 733 25.16 9.12 -40.03
N ARG A 734 25.97 10.10 -40.44
CA ARG A 734 26.85 9.99 -41.62
C ARG A 734 27.99 9.01 -41.39
#